data_AF-A0A9X0AXY2-F1
#
_entry.id   AF-A0A9X0AXY2-F1
#
_cell.length_a   1.000
_cell.length_b   1.000
_cell.length_c   1.000
_cell.angle_alpha   90.00
_cell.angle_beta   90.00
_cell.angle_gamma   90.00
#
_symmetry.space_group_name_H-M   'P 1'
#
loop_
_entity.id
_entity.type
_entity.pdbx_description
1 polymer ?
#
loop_
_entity_poly.entity_id
_entity_poly.type
_entity_poly.pdbx_seq_one_letter_code
_entity_poly.pdbx_strand_id
1 'polypeptide(L)'
;MPRSLNETLITPALSLIADEDRSMEGAKEINDGYSKDQRSPLTSNQPKHEQGITFAAQDKLPKLPIPELDSSLTKYLAALKPLQSPREHAETKQAVEEFLKNDGPELHERLKKYASGKTSYIEQFWYDSYLNYDNPVVLNLNPFFLLEDDPTPARNNQVTRAASLVVSALSFVRAVRREELPPDTVRGTPLCMYQYSRLFGTARVPTENGCHIGQDPESKHLVVLCHGQFYWFDVLDDNSDLIMTEKDISINLQTIVDDAQQTPIQDAAKGALGVLSTENRKTWSGLRDVMTREEGSNNADCLGIVDSALFILCLDYTEPSSQADLCQNMLCGTSQVEKGVQIGTCTNRWYDKLQIIVCKNGSAGINFEHTGVDGHTVLRFASDLYTDTILRFARTINGQAPSLWASTSPDPAKRDPASFGDVSTTPHKLEWDMIPELSIAVRFAETRLADLIQQNEFETLDFAAYGKNFITSMGFSPDAFVQMAFQAAYYGLYGRLECTYEPAMTKVFLHGRTEAIRSVTPESLDFVQTFWAENPPEQKVEALKKACQKHTANTKECAKAQGCDRHLYALFSLWQKAVDEDDAETASSTGLSSNGYSSPVDTSSSRDPSVFGSPGRNSILSNGDEVERRSIRSTRPRGNSSPGSQQHSMPLIFADSGWDKLNTTVLSTSNCGNPSLRQFGFGPTSGDGFGIGYIIKDDGISICASSKHRQTKRFVDALESYLLEIRRMLKATQKRGVSPKSSRAREANAHRPTAGHRLKSRGRVIRVAEVEKRTPGTMTPADESDDEGLGGCMYFLFLSHLARYPFYISYIFALVHTIQGNKLTHKCTDGFFDAGMLLQALKGRGEGPDDSKTRLSDRANAHARRREIGKKLRLSEY
;
A
#
# COMPACT_ATOMS: atom_id res chain seq x y z
N MET A 1 40.20 -17.37 -30.38
CA MET A 1 41.56 -17.51 -29.84
C MET A 1 42.17 -16.13 -29.60
N PRO A 2 42.34 -15.72 -28.35
CA PRO A 2 43.43 -14.84 -27.91
C PRO A 2 44.49 -15.66 -27.15
N ARG A 3 45.74 -15.21 -27.13
CA ARG A 3 46.85 -15.88 -26.41
C ARG A 3 47.10 -15.24 -25.04
N SER A 4 47.51 -16.08 -24.10
CA SER A 4 47.90 -15.72 -22.73
C SER A 4 49.16 -14.86 -22.67
N LEU A 5 49.25 -14.00 -21.66
CA LEU A 5 50.50 -13.40 -21.18
C LEU A 5 50.75 -13.86 -19.75
N ASN A 6 51.62 -14.86 -19.61
CA ASN A 6 52.08 -15.36 -18.32
C ASN A 6 53.59 -15.66 -18.40
N GLU A 7 54.38 -14.58 -18.48
CA GLU A 7 55.84 -14.51 -18.39
C GLU A 7 56.11 -13.07 -17.91
N THR A 8 56.60 -12.82 -16.69
CA THR A 8 57.97 -13.14 -16.28
C THR A 8 58.06 -13.31 -14.78
N LEU A 9 58.66 -14.42 -14.33
CA LEU A 9 58.99 -14.70 -12.93
C LEU A 9 60.36 -14.12 -12.54
N ILE A 10 60.62 -13.99 -11.23
CA ILE A 10 61.80 -14.52 -10.48
C ILE A 10 62.20 -13.61 -9.29
N THR A 11 62.29 -14.23 -8.11
CA THR A 11 62.77 -13.69 -6.82
C THR A 11 64.27 -14.00 -6.60
N PRO A 12 64.94 -13.39 -5.60
CA PRO A 12 65.36 -14.18 -4.41
C PRO A 12 65.23 -13.38 -3.10
N ALA A 13 64.73 -13.89 -1.95
CA ALA A 13 64.99 -15.10 -1.15
C ALA A 13 66.06 -14.94 -0.03
N LEU A 14 65.68 -15.42 1.17
CA LEU A 14 66.41 -15.54 2.47
C LEU A 14 66.44 -14.28 3.38
N SER A 15 66.45 -14.36 4.74
CA SER A 15 65.99 -15.41 5.70
C SER A 15 66.05 -14.97 7.19
N LEU A 16 65.02 -15.32 8.00
CA LEU A 16 65.02 -15.63 9.46
C LEU A 16 65.59 -14.64 10.52
N ILE A 17 64.79 -14.32 11.55
CA ILE A 17 64.92 -14.64 13.01
C ILE A 17 63.97 -13.73 13.83
N ALA A 18 63.44 -14.23 14.95
CA ALA A 18 62.50 -13.54 15.85
C ALA A 18 63.20 -12.74 16.96
N ASP A 19 62.53 -11.70 17.48
CA ASP A 19 62.11 -11.67 18.90
C ASP A 19 61.19 -10.45 19.20
N GLU A 20 60.41 -10.56 20.28
CA GLU A 20 59.54 -9.50 20.78
C GLU A 20 60.30 -8.45 21.64
N ASP A 21 59.63 -7.32 21.87
CA ASP A 21 59.83 -6.39 22.99
C ASP A 21 61.06 -5.44 23.01
N ARG A 22 60.91 -4.29 22.31
CA ARG A 22 61.33 -2.90 22.67
C ARG A 22 61.23 -1.99 21.42
N SER A 23 60.77 -0.73 21.48
CA SER A 23 60.25 0.10 22.57
C SER A 23 59.32 1.20 22.02
N MET A 24 58.41 1.74 22.86
CA MET A 24 57.38 2.72 22.47
C MET A 24 57.87 4.16 22.17
N GLU A 25 59.10 4.33 21.67
CA GLU A 25 59.71 5.65 21.46
C GLU A 25 59.93 6.01 19.98
N GLY A 26 60.05 5.03 19.08
CA GLY A 26 60.09 5.29 17.63
C GLY A 26 58.77 5.80 17.03
N ALA A 27 57.65 5.61 17.72
CA ALA A 27 56.32 5.98 17.24
C ALA A 27 55.93 7.47 17.47
N LYS A 28 56.76 8.25 18.17
CA LYS A 28 56.45 9.66 18.49
C LYS A 28 57.06 10.69 17.54
N GLU A 29 58.19 10.40 16.88
CA GLU A 29 58.89 11.40 16.06
C GLU A 29 58.48 11.43 14.57
N ILE A 30 57.65 10.47 14.10
CA ILE A 30 57.11 10.49 12.73
C ILE A 30 55.87 11.39 12.60
N ASN A 31 55.17 11.70 13.71
CA ASN A 31 53.89 12.40 13.65
C ASN A 31 54.02 13.91 13.39
N ASP A 32 55.10 14.56 13.86
CA ASP A 32 55.26 16.02 13.82
C ASP A 32 55.89 16.60 12.55
N GLY A 33 55.98 15.79 11.47
CA GLY A 33 56.47 16.22 10.15
C GLY A 33 55.42 16.82 9.20
N TYR A 34 54.12 16.77 9.53
CA TYR A 34 53.03 17.14 8.60
C TYR A 34 52.35 18.46 8.97
N SER A 35 52.10 19.31 7.96
CA SER A 35 51.40 20.59 8.17
C SER A 35 49.93 20.37 8.51
N LYS A 36 49.30 21.39 9.10
CA LYS A 36 47.90 21.31 9.59
C LYS A 36 46.88 21.01 8.47
N ASP A 37 47.20 21.38 7.23
CA ASP A 37 46.36 21.16 6.05
C ASP A 37 46.52 19.74 5.44
N GLN A 38 47.61 19.03 5.76
CA GLN A 38 47.82 17.64 5.33
C GLN A 38 47.21 16.60 6.28
N ARG A 39 46.71 17.02 7.45
CA ARG A 39 45.98 16.15 8.40
C ARG A 39 44.46 16.10 8.15
N SER A 40 43.95 16.76 7.10
CA SER A 40 42.51 16.90 6.81
C SER A 40 42.17 16.78 5.31
N PRO A 41 42.25 15.58 4.69
CA PRO A 41 41.86 15.40 3.29
C PRO A 41 40.33 15.27 3.16
N LEU A 42 39.57 16.36 3.38
CA LEU A 42 38.18 16.58 2.94
C LEU A 42 37.57 17.94 3.35
N THR A 43 38.34 19.05 3.41
CA THR A 43 37.77 20.38 3.74
C THR A 43 38.25 21.52 2.83
N SER A 44 37.91 21.47 1.54
CA SER A 44 37.79 22.67 0.70
C SER A 44 36.89 22.40 -0.52
N ASN A 45 35.85 23.24 -0.69
CA ASN A 45 34.92 23.27 -1.83
C ASN A 45 34.00 22.04 -2.04
N GLN A 46 33.34 21.57 -0.97
CA GLN A 46 31.95 21.13 -1.16
C GLN A 46 31.09 22.38 -1.42
N PRO A 47 30.14 22.37 -2.38
CA PRO A 47 29.10 23.38 -2.41
C PRO A 47 28.34 23.32 -1.08
N LYS A 48 27.91 24.47 -0.55
CA LYS A 48 27.03 24.49 0.62
C LYS A 48 25.73 23.79 0.24
N HIS A 49 25.56 22.53 0.64
CA HIS A 49 24.25 21.91 0.61
C HIS A 49 23.35 22.71 1.55
N GLU A 50 22.42 23.46 0.97
CA GLU A 50 21.27 23.93 1.73
C GLU A 50 20.55 22.69 2.25
N GLN A 51 20.25 22.67 3.56
CA GLN A 51 19.60 21.51 4.17
C GLN A 51 18.25 21.28 3.49
N GLY A 52 18.05 20.07 2.98
CA GLY A 52 16.88 19.76 2.17
C GLY A 52 15.57 19.90 2.92
N ILE A 53 14.50 20.18 2.18
CA ILE A 53 13.20 20.42 2.79
C ILE A 53 12.53 19.12 3.24
N THR A 54 12.79 17.99 2.56
CA THR A 54 12.09 16.71 2.81
C THR A 54 12.18 16.27 4.27
N PHE A 55 13.37 16.30 4.88
CA PHE A 55 13.55 15.85 6.27
C PHE A 55 13.58 17.01 7.29
N ALA A 56 13.29 18.26 6.88
CA ALA A 56 13.43 19.46 7.72
C ALA A 56 12.52 19.48 8.98
N ALA A 57 11.56 18.56 9.09
CA ALA A 57 10.72 18.35 10.27
C ALA A 57 11.12 17.12 11.11
N GLN A 58 11.94 16.21 10.58
CA GLN A 58 12.19 14.87 11.13
C GLN A 58 12.67 14.93 12.60
N ASP A 59 13.70 15.72 12.89
CA ASP A 59 14.28 15.89 14.24
C ASP A 59 13.34 16.60 15.25
N LYS A 60 12.24 17.19 14.75
CA LYS A 60 11.24 17.91 15.56
C LYS A 60 10.04 17.04 15.92
N LEU A 61 9.95 15.83 15.35
CA LEU A 61 8.84 14.92 15.61
C LEU A 61 8.98 14.28 17.01
N PRO A 62 7.88 14.18 17.79
CA PRO A 62 7.91 13.46 19.06
C PRO A 62 8.19 11.96 18.83
N LYS A 63 8.95 11.33 19.73
CA LYS A 63 9.07 9.86 19.75
C LYS A 63 7.69 9.21 19.95
N LEU A 64 7.51 8.00 19.40
CA LEU A 64 6.29 7.22 19.57
C LEU A 64 6.06 6.89 21.07
N PRO A 65 4.93 7.30 21.69
CA PRO A 65 4.69 7.08 23.11
C PRO A 65 4.36 5.60 23.39
N ILE A 66 4.85 5.09 24.53
CA ILE A 66 4.39 3.82 25.09
C ILE A 66 3.13 4.13 25.93
N PRO A 67 1.97 3.48 25.69
CA PRO A 67 0.79 3.65 26.53
C PRO A 67 0.99 3.06 27.94
N GLU A 68 0.25 3.56 28.93
CA GLU A 68 0.21 2.93 30.26
C GLU A 68 -0.35 1.49 30.20
N LEU A 69 0.25 0.57 30.97
CA LEU A 69 -0.07 -0.86 30.93
C LEU A 69 -1.57 -1.13 31.18
N ASP A 70 -2.14 -0.62 32.27
CA ASP A 70 -3.57 -0.73 32.60
C ASP A 70 -4.50 -0.23 31.47
N SER A 71 -4.07 0.82 30.75
CA SER A 71 -4.81 1.40 29.64
C SER A 71 -4.89 0.43 28.45
N SER A 72 -3.76 -0.17 28.07
CA SER A 72 -3.71 -1.18 27.01
C SER A 72 -4.46 -2.46 27.40
N LEU A 73 -4.34 -2.94 28.64
CA LEU A 73 -5.06 -4.11 29.13
C LEU A 73 -6.58 -3.90 29.19
N THR A 74 -7.03 -2.72 29.61
CA THR A 74 -8.46 -2.34 29.59
C THR A 74 -9.01 -2.34 28.16
N LYS A 75 -8.23 -1.83 27.18
CA LYS A 75 -8.62 -1.80 25.76
C LYS A 75 -8.65 -3.18 25.12
N TYR A 76 -7.68 -4.03 25.44
CA TYR A 76 -7.63 -5.43 25.03
C TYR A 76 -8.90 -6.20 25.46
N LEU A 77 -9.27 -6.09 26.75
CA LEU A 77 -10.53 -6.64 27.25
C LEU A 77 -11.76 -6.04 26.56
N ALA A 78 -11.77 -4.73 26.29
CA ALA A 78 -12.89 -4.07 25.61
C ALA A 78 -13.07 -4.52 24.15
N ALA A 79 -11.98 -4.79 23.43
CA ALA A 79 -11.98 -5.30 22.06
C ALA A 79 -12.42 -6.77 21.99
N LEU A 80 -12.04 -7.59 22.99
CA LEU A 80 -12.40 -9.01 23.04
C LEU A 80 -13.82 -9.30 23.55
N LYS A 81 -14.37 -8.44 24.42
CA LYS A 81 -15.72 -8.60 24.99
C LYS A 81 -16.84 -8.94 23.97
N PRO A 82 -16.95 -8.30 22.78
CA PRO A 82 -17.94 -8.67 21.76
C PRO A 82 -17.59 -9.93 20.93
N LEU A 83 -16.37 -10.46 21.03
CA LEU A 83 -15.86 -11.62 20.29
C LEU A 83 -15.83 -12.92 21.12
N GLN A 84 -16.19 -12.85 22.41
CA GLN A 84 -16.07 -13.93 23.37
C GLN A 84 -17.42 -14.24 24.04
N SER A 85 -17.64 -15.51 24.35
CA SER A 85 -18.68 -15.92 25.30
C SER A 85 -18.38 -15.36 26.70
N PRO A 86 -19.39 -15.26 27.59
CA PRO A 86 -19.18 -14.80 28.97
C PRO A 86 -18.16 -15.63 29.76
N ARG A 87 -17.96 -16.90 29.38
CA ARG A 87 -16.97 -17.80 29.99
C ARG A 87 -15.56 -17.47 29.53
N GLU A 88 -15.29 -17.51 28.22
CA GLU A 88 -13.99 -17.15 27.64
C GLU A 88 -13.55 -15.76 28.15
N HIS A 89 -14.48 -14.80 28.19
CA HIS A 89 -14.18 -13.44 28.64
C HIS A 89 -13.87 -13.34 30.15
N ALA A 90 -14.36 -14.27 30.97
CA ALA A 90 -13.98 -14.36 32.38
C ALA A 90 -12.58 -14.99 32.54
N GLU A 91 -12.27 -16.01 31.73
CA GLU A 91 -10.95 -16.66 31.67
C GLU A 91 -9.87 -15.64 31.21
N THR A 92 -10.10 -14.88 30.13
CA THR A 92 -9.22 -13.78 29.69
C THR A 92 -9.03 -12.70 30.75
N LYS A 93 -10.08 -12.33 31.49
CA LYS A 93 -9.94 -11.35 32.59
C LYS A 93 -9.01 -11.85 33.68
N GLN A 94 -9.14 -13.11 34.07
CA GLN A 94 -8.24 -13.71 35.05
C GLN A 94 -6.78 -13.72 34.54
N ALA A 95 -6.56 -14.06 33.27
CA ALA A 95 -5.23 -14.00 32.64
C ALA A 95 -4.64 -12.58 32.62
N VAL A 96 -5.46 -11.56 32.32
CA VAL A 96 -5.07 -10.14 32.36
C VAL A 96 -4.78 -9.66 33.79
N GLU A 97 -5.59 -10.06 34.77
CA GLU A 97 -5.37 -9.72 36.18
C GLU A 97 -4.09 -10.37 36.73
N GLU A 98 -3.75 -11.58 36.30
CA GLU A 98 -2.52 -12.27 36.71
C GLU A 98 -1.29 -11.63 36.05
N PHE A 99 -1.39 -11.32 34.76
CA PHE A 99 -0.34 -10.60 34.03
C PHE A 99 -0.03 -9.23 34.63
N LEU A 100 -1.05 -8.47 35.04
CA LEU A 100 -0.89 -7.16 35.67
C LEU A 100 -0.23 -7.24 37.06
N LYS A 101 -0.37 -8.38 37.77
CA LYS A 101 0.27 -8.60 39.08
C LYS A 101 1.71 -9.09 38.96
N ASN A 102 2.03 -9.84 37.91
CA ASN A 102 3.30 -10.57 37.76
C ASN A 102 4.14 -10.02 36.59
N ASP A 103 4.08 -10.63 35.40
CA ASP A 103 5.04 -10.40 34.31
C ASP A 103 4.89 -9.01 33.64
N GLY A 104 3.69 -8.46 33.62
CA GLY A 104 3.33 -7.26 32.88
C GLY A 104 4.11 -6.01 33.30
N PRO A 105 4.14 -5.65 34.61
CA PRO A 105 4.94 -4.54 35.11
C PRO A 105 6.43 -4.66 34.77
N GLU A 106 7.01 -5.87 34.85
CA GLU A 106 8.42 -6.06 34.52
C GLU A 106 8.69 -5.91 33.02
N LEU A 107 7.90 -6.57 32.17
CA LEU A 107 8.02 -6.45 30.71
C LEU A 107 7.82 -5.00 30.25
N HIS A 108 6.92 -4.25 30.90
CA HIS A 108 6.65 -2.84 30.60
C HIS A 108 7.82 -1.91 30.97
N GLU A 109 8.48 -2.13 32.12
CA GLU A 109 9.71 -1.39 32.45
C GLU A 109 10.91 -1.82 31.58
N ARG A 110 11.02 -3.11 31.23
CA ARG A 110 11.98 -3.59 30.21
C ARG A 110 11.74 -2.88 28.87
N LEU A 111 10.48 -2.67 28.45
CA LEU A 111 10.14 -1.93 27.24
C LEU A 111 10.52 -0.45 27.30
N LYS A 112 10.26 0.25 28.41
CA LYS A 112 10.72 1.65 28.62
C LYS A 112 12.23 1.75 28.53
N LYS A 113 12.96 0.81 29.15
CA LYS A 113 14.43 0.74 29.07
C LYS A 113 14.90 0.53 27.63
N TYR A 114 14.32 -0.43 26.91
CA TYR A 114 14.62 -0.70 25.49
C TYR A 114 14.38 0.53 24.59
N ALA A 115 13.26 1.23 24.79
CA ALA A 115 12.88 2.39 23.98
C ALA A 115 13.80 3.61 24.16
N SER A 116 14.51 3.72 25.29
CA SER A 116 15.37 4.88 25.60
C SER A 116 16.40 5.17 24.50
N GLY A 117 17.06 4.12 24.00
CA GLY A 117 18.07 4.16 22.93
C GLY A 117 17.54 4.03 21.49
N LYS A 118 16.22 4.05 21.27
CA LYS A 118 15.60 3.87 19.95
C LYS A 118 14.82 5.12 19.50
N THR A 119 14.62 5.28 18.20
CA THR A 119 13.73 6.31 17.60
C THR A 119 12.26 6.02 17.92
N SER A 120 11.88 4.75 17.82
CA SER A 120 10.55 4.21 18.07
C SER A 120 10.68 2.85 18.77
N TYR A 121 9.83 2.58 19.77
CA TYR A 121 9.90 1.32 20.54
C TYR A 121 9.45 0.10 19.73
N ILE A 122 8.60 0.31 18.71
CA ILE A 122 7.94 -0.77 17.96
C ILE A 122 8.62 -1.06 16.62
N GLU A 123 9.37 -0.10 16.06
CA GLU A 123 9.82 -0.16 14.67
C GLU A 123 10.56 -1.46 14.35
N GLN A 124 11.58 -1.82 15.16
CA GLN A 124 12.34 -3.05 14.95
C GLN A 124 11.47 -4.31 15.04
N PHE A 125 10.70 -4.48 16.13
CA PHE A 125 9.82 -5.66 16.29
C PHE A 125 8.78 -5.78 15.16
N TRP A 126 8.34 -4.65 14.60
CA TRP A 126 7.43 -4.61 13.45
C TRP A 126 8.13 -5.00 12.16
N TYR A 127 9.37 -4.56 11.92
CA TYR A 127 10.23 -5.06 10.85
C TYR A 127 10.45 -6.57 10.95
N ASP A 128 10.87 -7.04 12.12
CA ASP A 128 11.16 -8.46 12.38
C ASP A 128 9.91 -9.33 12.14
N SER A 129 8.71 -8.82 12.48
CA SER A 129 7.43 -9.51 12.23
C SER A 129 7.18 -9.82 10.74
N TYR A 130 7.65 -8.96 9.83
CA TYR A 130 7.54 -9.19 8.39
C TYR A 130 8.73 -9.98 7.85
N LEU A 131 9.95 -9.70 8.34
CA LEU A 131 11.19 -10.30 7.83
C LEU A 131 11.34 -11.78 8.20
N ASN A 132 10.85 -12.17 9.38
CA ASN A 132 10.81 -13.55 9.87
C ASN A 132 9.55 -14.31 9.41
N TYR A 133 8.72 -13.69 8.55
CA TYR A 133 7.56 -14.32 7.94
C TYR A 133 8.00 -15.24 6.79
N ASP A 134 7.94 -16.56 7.02
CA ASP A 134 8.40 -17.58 6.06
C ASP A 134 7.49 -17.74 4.83
N ASN A 135 6.22 -17.32 4.90
CA ASN A 135 5.27 -17.50 3.80
C ASN A 135 5.61 -16.59 2.58
N PRO A 136 5.12 -16.97 1.37
CA PRO A 136 5.18 -16.10 0.19
C PRO A 136 4.68 -14.68 0.45
N VAL A 137 5.40 -13.68 -0.04
CA VAL A 137 4.99 -12.26 0.08
C VAL A 137 3.84 -11.90 -0.87
N VAL A 138 3.74 -12.58 -2.01
CA VAL A 138 2.58 -12.49 -2.90
C VAL A 138 1.32 -12.95 -2.17
N LEU A 139 0.21 -12.22 -2.34
CA LEU A 139 -1.09 -12.40 -1.69
C LEU A 139 -1.10 -12.23 -0.16
N ASN A 140 -0.11 -12.74 0.59
CA ASN A 140 -0.12 -12.68 2.05
C ASN A 140 0.46 -11.37 2.62
N LEU A 141 1.26 -10.61 1.85
CA LEU A 141 1.90 -9.37 2.32
C LEU A 141 1.76 -8.18 1.36
N ASN A 142 2.17 -8.32 0.10
CA ASN A 142 2.22 -7.20 -0.84
C ASN A 142 0.80 -6.75 -1.22
N PRO A 143 0.41 -5.47 -1.03
CA PRO A 143 -0.80 -4.90 -1.59
C PRO A 143 -0.57 -4.41 -3.03
N PHE A 144 -1.62 -3.90 -3.66
CA PHE A 144 -1.53 -3.14 -4.91
C PHE A 144 -2.37 -1.86 -4.89
N PHE A 145 -1.95 -0.86 -5.66
CA PHE A 145 -2.76 0.28 -6.09
C PHE A 145 -3.10 0.15 -7.58
N LEU A 146 -4.35 0.44 -7.96
CA LEU A 146 -4.78 0.56 -9.35
C LEU A 146 -4.93 2.04 -9.69
N LEU A 147 -4.11 2.53 -10.63
CA LEU A 147 -4.12 3.93 -11.06
C LEU A 147 -5.34 4.21 -11.94
N GLU A 148 -5.84 5.44 -11.91
CA GLU A 148 -6.76 5.91 -12.95
C GLU A 148 -6.07 5.96 -14.33
N ASP A 149 -6.89 5.87 -15.38
CA ASP A 149 -6.40 5.96 -16.76
C ASP A 149 -6.09 7.41 -17.15
N ASP A 150 -5.21 7.59 -18.14
CA ASP A 150 -4.96 8.93 -18.68
C ASP A 150 -6.26 9.45 -19.32
N PRO A 151 -6.69 10.70 -19.02
CA PRO A 151 -7.90 11.29 -19.62
C PRO A 151 -7.79 11.46 -21.15
N THR A 152 -6.62 11.25 -21.74
CA THR A 152 -6.34 11.26 -23.18
C THR A 152 -6.22 9.81 -23.69
N PRO A 153 -7.21 9.25 -24.38
CA PRO A 153 -7.21 7.82 -24.76
C PRO A 153 -5.97 7.36 -25.54
N ALA A 154 -5.42 8.22 -26.40
CA ALA A 154 -4.20 7.91 -27.17
C ALA A 154 -2.93 7.73 -26.29
N ARG A 155 -2.93 8.24 -25.05
CA ARG A 155 -1.86 8.04 -24.07
C ARG A 155 -2.00 6.75 -23.27
N ASN A 156 -3.09 6.00 -23.46
CA ASN A 156 -3.29 4.67 -22.87
C ASN A 156 -2.78 3.53 -23.77
N ASN A 157 -1.94 3.81 -24.78
CA ASN A 157 -1.08 2.77 -25.35
C ASN A 157 -0.06 2.32 -24.29
N GLN A 158 0.18 1.01 -24.16
CA GLN A 158 1.05 0.43 -23.15
C GLN A 158 2.45 1.07 -23.09
N VAL A 159 3.17 1.15 -24.20
CA VAL A 159 4.55 1.66 -24.24
C VAL A 159 4.59 3.15 -23.91
N THR A 160 3.70 3.95 -24.51
CA THR A 160 3.58 5.39 -24.23
C THR A 160 3.26 5.64 -22.75
N ARG A 161 2.32 4.89 -22.17
CA ARG A 161 1.93 5.04 -20.76
C ARG A 161 3.07 4.59 -19.84
N ALA A 162 3.71 3.46 -20.14
CA ALA A 162 4.85 2.95 -19.37
C ALA A 162 6.02 3.94 -19.36
N ALA A 163 6.43 4.48 -20.52
CA ALA A 163 7.51 5.47 -20.61
C ALA A 163 7.17 6.76 -19.83
N SER A 164 5.93 7.24 -19.95
CA SER A 164 5.45 8.40 -19.19
C SER A 164 5.46 8.13 -17.67
N LEU A 165 5.03 6.96 -17.22
CA LEU A 165 5.09 6.57 -15.81
C LEU A 165 6.55 6.45 -15.33
N VAL A 166 7.46 5.85 -16.11
CA VAL A 166 8.89 5.79 -15.78
C VAL A 166 9.47 7.21 -15.59
N VAL A 167 9.24 8.14 -16.52
CA VAL A 167 9.77 9.52 -16.39
C VAL A 167 9.25 10.23 -15.14
N SER A 168 7.96 10.08 -14.81
CA SER A 168 7.39 10.65 -13.59
C SER A 168 7.91 9.95 -12.32
N ALA A 169 8.18 8.65 -12.36
CA ALA A 169 8.78 7.91 -11.25
C ALA A 169 10.22 8.37 -10.99
N LEU A 170 11.03 8.52 -12.04
CA LEU A 170 12.40 9.04 -11.97
C LEU A 170 12.44 10.49 -11.46
N SER A 171 11.46 11.30 -11.84
CA SER A 171 11.31 12.66 -11.30
C SER A 171 11.03 12.65 -9.78
N PHE A 172 10.25 11.68 -9.29
CA PHE A 172 10.03 11.47 -7.84
C PHE A 172 11.30 10.95 -7.15
N VAL A 173 11.99 9.94 -7.71
CA VAL A 173 13.29 9.42 -7.20
C VAL A 173 14.27 10.57 -6.99
N ARG A 174 14.45 11.41 -8.02
CA ARG A 174 15.31 12.59 -8.00
C ARG A 174 14.90 13.60 -6.93
N ALA A 175 13.60 13.86 -6.77
CA ALA A 175 13.10 14.76 -5.74
C ALA A 175 13.34 14.25 -4.32
N VAL A 176 13.32 12.92 -4.10
CA VAL A 176 13.69 12.30 -2.82
C VAL A 176 15.20 12.40 -2.58
N ARG A 177 16.03 11.98 -3.54
CA ARG A 177 17.50 12.00 -3.41
C ARG A 177 18.07 13.40 -3.20
N ARG A 178 17.48 14.42 -3.82
CA ARG A 178 17.87 15.83 -3.65
C ARG A 178 17.20 16.50 -2.44
N GLU A 179 16.40 15.77 -1.66
CA GLU A 179 15.60 16.27 -0.53
C GLU A 179 14.69 17.48 -0.88
N GLU A 180 14.24 17.53 -2.13
CA GLU A 180 13.34 18.55 -2.69
C GLU A 180 11.85 18.19 -2.56
N LEU A 181 11.51 16.95 -2.18
CA LEU A 181 10.13 16.51 -1.97
C LEU A 181 9.50 17.26 -0.77
N PRO A 182 8.36 17.97 -0.95
CA PRO A 182 7.74 18.71 0.15
C PRO A 182 7.27 17.79 1.30
N PRO A 183 7.55 18.13 2.57
CA PRO A 183 7.09 17.38 3.74
C PRO A 183 5.58 17.14 3.77
N ASP A 184 5.18 15.90 4.04
CA ASP A 184 3.78 15.55 4.27
C ASP A 184 3.27 16.21 5.57
N THR A 185 2.03 16.69 5.55
CA THR A 185 1.39 17.29 6.74
C THR A 185 -0.07 16.87 6.90
N VAL A 186 -0.52 16.75 8.15
CA VAL A 186 -1.90 16.47 8.57
C VAL A 186 -2.36 17.61 9.47
N ARG A 187 -3.29 18.44 8.98
CA ARG A 187 -3.78 19.69 9.58
C ARG A 187 -2.68 20.69 9.95
N GLY A 188 -1.58 20.68 9.19
CA GLY A 188 -0.38 21.47 9.47
C GLY A 188 0.59 20.84 10.48
N THR A 189 0.29 19.65 11.00
CA THR A 189 1.23 18.81 11.76
C THR A 189 2.13 18.07 10.77
N PRO A 190 3.47 18.19 10.83
CA PRO A 190 4.36 17.41 9.97
C PRO A 190 4.25 15.91 10.23
N LEU A 191 4.54 15.10 9.20
CA LEU A 191 4.69 13.65 9.31
C LEU A 191 6.15 13.23 9.15
N CYS A 192 6.47 12.03 9.66
CA CYS A 192 7.72 11.31 9.45
C CYS A 192 7.92 11.00 7.96
N MET A 193 9.04 11.44 7.41
CA MET A 193 9.39 11.24 5.99
C MET A 193 10.36 10.06 5.78
N TYR A 194 10.88 9.45 6.86
CA TYR A 194 11.93 8.42 6.79
C TYR A 194 11.66 7.29 5.77
N GLN A 195 10.42 6.82 5.65
CA GLN A 195 10.07 5.73 4.73
C GLN A 195 10.34 6.04 3.24
N TYR A 196 10.38 7.32 2.82
CA TYR A 196 10.73 7.64 1.43
C TYR A 196 12.17 7.26 1.10
N SER A 197 13.08 7.20 2.09
CA SER A 197 14.44 6.71 1.89
C SER A 197 14.53 5.22 1.54
N ARG A 198 13.47 4.43 1.75
CA ARG A 198 13.41 2.97 1.52
C ARG A 198 12.49 2.58 0.35
N LEU A 199 12.11 3.54 -0.50
CA LEU A 199 11.12 3.31 -1.55
C LEU A 199 11.73 2.81 -2.87
N PHE A 200 12.98 3.18 -3.15
CA PHE A 200 13.70 2.87 -4.39
C PHE A 200 15.07 2.30 -4.12
N GLY A 201 15.63 1.60 -5.11
CA GLY A 201 16.92 0.90 -4.97
C GLY A 201 16.89 -0.16 -3.88
N THR A 202 15.69 -0.60 -3.49
CA THR A 202 15.44 -1.38 -2.27
C THR A 202 14.84 -2.73 -2.65
N ALA A 203 15.24 -3.80 -1.97
CA ALA A 203 14.74 -5.16 -2.16
C ALA A 203 14.66 -5.93 -0.84
N ARG A 204 13.69 -6.84 -0.71
CA ARG A 204 13.62 -7.81 0.38
C ARG A 204 14.40 -9.07 0.01
N VAL A 205 15.62 -9.17 0.50
CA VAL A 205 16.53 -10.30 0.22
C VAL A 205 16.34 -11.39 1.28
N PRO A 206 15.97 -12.64 0.92
CA PRO A 206 15.92 -13.75 1.87
C PRO A 206 17.34 -14.22 2.23
N THR A 207 17.52 -14.71 3.46
CA THR A 207 18.74 -15.36 3.94
C THR A 207 18.36 -16.54 4.83
N GLU A 208 19.33 -17.41 5.16
CA GLU A 208 19.14 -18.56 6.06
C GLU A 208 18.50 -18.17 7.41
N ASN A 209 18.85 -16.99 7.93
CA ASN A 209 18.41 -16.48 9.23
C ASN A 209 17.19 -15.53 9.13
N GLY A 210 16.42 -15.60 8.04
CA GLY A 210 15.30 -14.70 7.76
C GLY A 210 15.60 -13.68 6.66
N CYS A 211 14.65 -12.81 6.33
CA CYS A 211 14.88 -11.78 5.31
C CYS A 211 15.60 -10.55 5.88
N HIS A 212 16.26 -9.77 5.02
CA HIS A 212 16.64 -8.40 5.32
C HIS A 212 16.18 -7.45 4.19
N ILE A 213 16.23 -6.15 4.45
CA ILE A 213 16.01 -5.12 3.42
C ILE A 213 17.37 -4.67 2.91
N GLY A 214 17.72 -5.09 1.70
CA GLY A 214 18.87 -4.60 0.96
C GLY A 214 18.54 -3.27 0.30
N GLN A 215 19.51 -2.34 0.26
CA GLN A 215 19.33 -1.02 -0.31
C GLN A 215 20.61 -0.54 -1.01
N ASP A 216 20.45 -0.08 -2.25
CA ASP A 216 21.42 0.70 -3.01
C ASP A 216 20.88 2.14 -3.19
N PRO A 217 21.42 3.13 -2.45
CA PRO A 217 20.98 4.52 -2.56
C PRO A 217 21.45 5.19 -3.87
N GLU A 218 22.48 4.66 -4.55
CA GLU A 218 23.11 5.26 -5.73
C GLU A 218 22.63 4.66 -7.07
N SER A 219 21.92 3.53 -7.04
CA SER A 219 21.31 2.84 -8.20
C SER A 219 20.86 3.78 -9.33
N LYS A 220 21.28 3.50 -10.57
CA LYS A 220 21.01 4.33 -11.76
C LYS A 220 20.01 3.72 -12.74
N HIS A 221 19.79 2.41 -12.65
CA HIS A 221 19.00 1.61 -13.57
C HIS A 221 17.61 1.25 -13.06
N LEU A 222 16.76 0.85 -14.00
CA LEU A 222 15.53 0.10 -13.74
C LEU A 222 15.62 -1.28 -14.40
N VAL A 223 14.76 -2.20 -13.96
CA VAL A 223 14.60 -3.52 -14.58
C VAL A 223 13.19 -3.64 -15.15
N VAL A 224 13.08 -4.12 -16.39
CA VAL A 224 11.83 -4.37 -17.10
C VAL A 224 11.60 -5.87 -17.20
N LEU A 225 10.41 -6.35 -16.84
CA LEU A 225 9.95 -7.71 -17.11
C LEU A 225 8.93 -7.68 -18.25
N CYS A 226 9.18 -8.48 -19.28
CA CYS A 226 8.22 -8.73 -20.35
C CYS A 226 8.24 -10.22 -20.72
N HIS A 227 7.07 -10.86 -20.76
CA HIS A 227 6.93 -12.31 -21.00
C HIS A 227 7.78 -13.18 -20.04
N GLY A 228 8.04 -12.73 -18.81
CA GLY A 228 8.89 -13.42 -17.84
C GLY A 228 10.40 -13.27 -18.09
N GLN A 229 10.80 -12.57 -19.15
CA GLN A 229 12.19 -12.24 -19.47
C GLN A 229 12.57 -10.89 -18.85
N PHE A 230 13.83 -10.75 -18.44
CA PHE A 230 14.35 -9.61 -17.69
C PHE A 230 15.26 -8.76 -18.56
N TYR A 231 15.10 -7.45 -18.48
CA TYR A 231 15.92 -6.47 -19.20
C TYR A 231 16.29 -5.32 -18.26
N TRP A 232 17.42 -4.67 -18.46
CA TRP A 232 17.83 -3.50 -17.69
C TRP A 232 18.53 -2.45 -18.56
N PHE A 233 18.50 -1.21 -18.09
CA PHE A 233 19.29 -0.10 -18.62
C PHE A 233 19.34 1.04 -17.59
N ASP A 234 20.41 1.82 -17.62
CA ASP A 234 20.55 3.03 -16.83
C ASP A 234 19.60 4.13 -17.30
N VAL A 235 19.10 4.91 -16.35
CA VAL A 235 18.12 5.98 -16.56
C VAL A 235 18.46 7.27 -15.82
N LEU A 236 19.42 7.22 -14.89
CA LEU A 236 19.97 8.36 -14.15
C LEU A 236 21.50 8.41 -14.25
N ASP A 237 22.07 9.59 -14.03
CA ASP A 237 23.51 9.79 -13.79
C ASP A 237 23.87 9.94 -12.30
N ASP A 238 25.14 10.20 -12.00
CA ASP A 238 25.65 10.46 -10.64
C ASP A 238 25.01 11.67 -9.93
N ASN A 239 24.37 12.59 -10.65
CA ASN A 239 23.63 13.72 -10.07
C ASN A 239 22.14 13.41 -9.87
N SER A 240 21.73 12.17 -10.17
CA SER A 240 20.34 11.74 -10.29
C SER A 240 19.51 12.58 -11.28
N ASP A 241 20.17 13.19 -12.28
CA ASP A 241 19.50 13.77 -13.43
C ASP A 241 19.25 12.68 -14.49
N LEU A 242 18.20 12.86 -15.30
CA LEU A 242 17.82 11.88 -16.33
C LEU A 242 18.85 11.92 -17.47
N ILE A 243 19.16 10.74 -18.02
CA ILE A 243 20.09 10.57 -19.15
C ILE A 243 19.38 10.29 -20.48
N MET A 244 18.06 10.10 -20.47
CA MET A 244 17.25 9.77 -21.66
C MET A 244 15.86 10.41 -21.60
N THR A 245 15.29 10.76 -22.76
CA THR A 245 13.97 11.38 -22.84
C THR A 245 12.83 10.35 -22.78
N GLU A 246 11.59 10.80 -22.59
CA GLU A 246 10.39 9.92 -22.67
C GLU A 246 10.31 9.17 -24.00
N LYS A 247 10.79 9.78 -25.09
CA LYS A 247 10.83 9.15 -26.41
C LYS A 247 11.88 8.03 -26.47
N ASP A 248 13.05 8.26 -25.90
CA ASP A 248 14.14 7.28 -25.90
C ASP A 248 13.76 6.08 -25.01
N ILE A 249 13.15 6.33 -23.85
CA ILE A 249 12.54 5.29 -23.00
C ILE A 249 11.47 4.53 -23.79
N SER A 250 10.60 5.22 -24.54
CA SER A 250 9.59 4.55 -25.37
C SER A 250 10.20 3.63 -26.42
N ILE A 251 11.33 4.02 -27.04
CA ILE A 251 12.07 3.19 -28.00
C ILE A 251 12.68 1.97 -27.30
N ASN A 252 13.30 2.14 -26.13
CA ASN A 252 13.84 1.05 -25.33
C ASN A 252 12.74 0.04 -24.93
N LEU A 253 11.59 0.53 -24.44
CA LEU A 253 10.47 -0.31 -24.05
C LEU A 253 9.82 -1.03 -25.25
N GLN A 254 9.70 -0.38 -26.41
CA GLN A 254 9.23 -1.07 -27.62
C GLN A 254 10.22 -2.15 -28.07
N THR A 255 11.53 -1.86 -28.04
CA THR A 255 12.58 -2.83 -28.38
C THR A 255 12.54 -4.05 -27.46
N ILE A 256 12.30 -3.85 -26.16
CA ILE A 256 12.09 -4.94 -25.19
C ILE A 256 10.85 -5.78 -25.52
N VAL A 257 9.73 -5.15 -25.87
CA VAL A 257 8.50 -5.85 -26.27
C VAL A 257 8.72 -6.66 -27.55
N ASP A 258 9.40 -6.08 -28.54
CA ASP A 258 9.68 -6.72 -29.82
C ASP A 258 10.69 -7.88 -29.69
N ASP A 259 11.70 -7.78 -28.80
CA ASP A 259 12.60 -8.89 -28.45
C ASP A 259 11.87 -10.01 -27.69
N ALA A 260 11.15 -9.66 -26.63
CA ALA A 260 10.48 -10.62 -25.77
C ALA A 260 9.44 -11.47 -26.52
N GLN A 261 8.84 -10.92 -27.58
CA GLN A 261 7.90 -11.62 -28.46
C GLN A 261 8.55 -12.60 -29.46
N GLN A 262 9.86 -12.52 -29.71
CA GLN A 262 10.56 -13.50 -30.56
C GLN A 262 10.64 -14.88 -29.92
N THR A 263 10.66 -14.94 -28.59
CA THR A 263 10.62 -16.19 -27.83
C THR A 263 9.15 -16.62 -27.63
N PRO A 264 8.74 -17.83 -28.06
CA PRO A 264 7.40 -18.33 -27.78
C PRO A 264 7.10 -18.33 -26.28
N ILE A 265 5.89 -17.92 -25.88
CA ILE A 265 5.52 -17.76 -24.47
C ILE A 265 5.72 -19.04 -23.62
N GLN A 266 5.56 -20.21 -24.25
CA GLN A 266 5.78 -21.54 -23.64
C GLN A 266 7.26 -21.86 -23.40
N ASP A 267 8.17 -21.25 -24.16
CA ASP A 267 9.61 -21.38 -23.98
C ASP A 267 10.15 -20.32 -23.01
N ALA A 268 9.66 -19.08 -23.11
CA ALA A 268 9.97 -18.01 -22.16
C ALA A 268 9.57 -18.37 -20.72
N ALA A 269 8.40 -19.00 -20.52
CA ALA A 269 7.94 -19.48 -19.21
C ALA A 269 8.96 -20.40 -18.50
N LYS A 270 9.65 -21.28 -19.23
CA LYS A 270 10.63 -22.23 -18.65
C LYS A 270 11.83 -21.54 -17.99
N GLY A 271 12.11 -20.29 -18.37
CA GLY A 271 13.17 -19.44 -17.81
C GLY A 271 12.64 -18.30 -16.93
N ALA A 272 11.35 -18.28 -16.59
CA ALA A 272 10.72 -17.16 -15.88
C ALA A 272 11.03 -17.15 -14.38
N LEU A 273 12.30 -16.97 -14.02
CA LEU A 273 12.83 -16.99 -12.65
C LEU A 273 12.15 -16.02 -11.68
N GLY A 274 11.38 -15.04 -12.19
CA GLY A 274 10.53 -14.18 -11.37
C GLY A 274 9.54 -14.92 -10.46
N VAL A 275 9.08 -16.12 -10.87
CA VAL A 275 8.23 -16.98 -10.04
C VAL A 275 8.92 -17.39 -8.74
N LEU A 276 10.25 -17.47 -8.68
CA LEU A 276 10.96 -17.89 -7.47
C LEU A 276 10.80 -16.87 -6.33
N SER A 277 10.55 -15.59 -6.64
CA SER A 277 10.18 -14.57 -5.64
C SER A 277 8.84 -14.85 -4.92
N THR A 278 8.06 -15.80 -5.41
CA THR A 278 6.80 -16.27 -4.79
C THR A 278 6.95 -17.50 -3.90
N GLU A 279 8.16 -18.06 -3.75
CA GLU A 279 8.39 -19.20 -2.88
C GLU A 279 8.30 -18.86 -1.39
N ASN A 280 8.21 -19.92 -0.56
CA ASN A 280 8.53 -19.82 0.86
C ASN A 280 9.93 -19.19 1.05
N ARG A 281 10.09 -18.29 2.01
CA ARG A 281 11.32 -17.48 2.15
C ARG A 281 12.58 -18.31 2.41
N LYS A 282 12.46 -19.45 3.09
CA LYS A 282 13.59 -20.38 3.31
C LYS A 282 13.96 -21.14 2.03
N THR A 283 12.95 -21.62 1.29
CA THR A 283 13.14 -22.19 -0.05
C THR A 283 13.81 -21.16 -0.98
N TRP A 284 13.33 -19.92 -0.98
CA TRP A 284 13.87 -18.86 -1.83
C TRP A 284 15.30 -18.45 -1.45
N SER A 285 15.65 -18.46 -0.15
CA SER A 285 17.04 -18.31 0.29
C SER A 285 17.94 -19.39 -0.31
N GLY A 286 17.61 -20.67 -0.09
CA GLY A 286 18.44 -21.78 -0.60
C GLY A 286 18.56 -21.80 -2.13
N LEU A 287 17.53 -21.33 -2.84
CA LEU A 287 17.59 -21.16 -4.29
C LEU A 287 18.50 -19.99 -4.72
N ARG A 288 18.56 -18.89 -3.97
CA ARG A 288 19.54 -17.82 -4.21
C ARG A 288 20.97 -18.26 -3.92
N ASP A 289 21.19 -19.10 -2.91
CA ASP A 289 22.49 -19.73 -2.68
C ASP A 289 22.88 -20.62 -3.87
N VAL A 290 21.94 -21.41 -4.41
CA VAL A 290 22.13 -22.19 -5.65
C VAL A 290 22.42 -21.30 -6.87
N MET A 291 21.79 -20.14 -6.99
CA MET A 291 22.07 -19.17 -8.06
C MET A 291 23.44 -18.48 -7.94
N THR A 292 24.04 -18.45 -6.75
CA THR A 292 25.28 -17.70 -6.49
C THR A 292 26.51 -18.57 -6.22
N ARG A 293 26.34 -19.89 -6.04
CA ARG A 293 27.43 -20.83 -5.67
C ARG A 293 28.48 -21.07 -6.76
N GLU A 294 28.14 -20.90 -8.05
CA GLU A 294 29.01 -21.33 -9.17
C GLU A 294 29.87 -20.17 -9.67
N GLU A 295 31.15 -20.18 -9.28
CA GLU A 295 32.16 -19.22 -9.75
C GLU A 295 32.27 -19.25 -11.29
N GLY A 296 31.72 -18.22 -11.94
CA GLY A 296 31.65 -18.09 -13.40
C GLY A 296 30.24 -18.12 -13.99
N SER A 297 29.19 -18.28 -13.18
CA SER A 297 27.80 -18.07 -13.62
C SER A 297 27.42 -16.59 -13.63
N ASN A 298 26.64 -16.17 -14.64
CA ASN A 298 26.04 -14.84 -14.76
C ASN A 298 24.95 -14.57 -13.71
N ASN A 299 24.43 -15.62 -13.05
CA ASN A 299 23.26 -15.54 -12.17
C ASN A 299 23.47 -14.60 -10.97
N ALA A 300 24.68 -14.53 -10.41
CA ALA A 300 25.01 -13.66 -9.28
C ALA A 300 24.94 -12.17 -9.68
N ASP A 301 25.54 -11.80 -10.82
CA ASP A 301 25.50 -10.44 -11.35
C ASP A 301 24.07 -10.05 -11.76
N CYS A 302 23.32 -10.97 -12.37
CA CYS A 302 21.91 -10.76 -12.73
C CYS A 302 21.03 -10.52 -11.48
N LEU A 303 21.22 -11.29 -10.39
CA LEU A 303 20.54 -11.02 -9.12
C LEU A 303 20.95 -9.66 -8.54
N GLY A 304 22.23 -9.31 -8.58
CA GLY A 304 22.75 -8.02 -8.12
C GLY A 304 22.10 -6.84 -8.85
N ILE A 305 21.94 -6.93 -10.17
CA ILE A 305 21.23 -5.94 -10.99
C ILE A 305 19.75 -5.85 -10.61
N VAL A 306 19.06 -6.98 -10.43
CA VAL A 306 17.64 -6.99 -10.04
C VAL A 306 17.42 -6.40 -8.65
N ASP A 307 18.24 -6.79 -7.66
CA ASP A 307 18.10 -6.33 -6.28
C ASP A 307 18.43 -4.85 -6.11
N SER A 308 19.46 -4.34 -6.79
CA SER A 308 19.86 -2.92 -6.73
C SER A 308 18.91 -1.99 -7.48
N ALA A 309 18.20 -2.45 -8.52
CA ALA A 309 17.39 -1.59 -9.41
C ALA A 309 16.44 -0.64 -8.67
N LEU A 310 16.26 0.57 -9.21
CA LEU A 310 15.42 1.62 -8.64
C LEU A 310 14.00 1.13 -8.33
N PHE A 311 13.39 0.47 -9.30
CA PHE A 311 12.12 -0.24 -9.24
C PHE A 311 12.01 -1.20 -10.43
N ILE A 312 10.99 -2.04 -10.42
CA ILE A 312 10.66 -2.97 -11.51
C ILE A 312 9.53 -2.38 -12.38
N LEU A 313 9.59 -2.58 -13.69
CA LEU A 313 8.51 -2.29 -14.64
C LEU A 313 8.03 -3.58 -15.30
N CYS A 314 6.77 -3.96 -15.10
CA CYS A 314 6.18 -5.15 -15.71
C CYS A 314 5.32 -4.75 -16.91
N LEU A 315 5.73 -5.14 -18.12
CA LEU A 315 4.96 -4.98 -19.36
C LEU A 315 4.13 -6.24 -19.60
N ASP A 316 2.87 -6.17 -19.20
CA ASP A 316 1.92 -7.29 -19.25
C ASP A 316 1.22 -7.39 -20.59
N TYR A 317 1.24 -8.57 -21.20
CA TYR A 317 0.60 -8.85 -22.49
C TYR A 317 -0.93 -9.07 -22.41
N THR A 318 -1.51 -9.02 -21.20
CA THR A 318 -2.95 -9.23 -20.97
C THR A 318 -3.77 -7.94 -21.03
N GLU A 319 -5.06 -8.08 -21.31
CA GLU A 319 -6.06 -7.02 -21.36
C GLU A 319 -7.25 -7.42 -20.47
N PRO A 320 -7.18 -7.22 -19.14
CA PRO A 320 -8.20 -7.71 -18.22
C PRO A 320 -9.57 -7.08 -18.51
N SER A 321 -10.61 -7.90 -18.61
CA SER A 321 -11.94 -7.48 -19.08
C SER A 321 -12.86 -7.01 -17.95
N SER A 322 -12.70 -7.51 -16.73
CA SER A 322 -13.39 -6.99 -15.54
C SER A 322 -12.46 -6.30 -14.55
N GLN A 323 -13.05 -5.50 -13.67
CA GLN A 323 -12.35 -4.79 -12.61
C GLN A 323 -11.79 -5.74 -11.54
N ALA A 324 -12.43 -6.90 -11.34
CA ALA A 324 -11.92 -7.98 -10.48
C ALA A 324 -10.68 -8.64 -11.10
N ASP A 325 -10.72 -9.01 -12.39
CA ASP A 325 -9.55 -9.56 -13.11
C ASP A 325 -8.37 -8.58 -13.09
N LEU A 326 -8.65 -7.29 -13.24
CA LEU A 326 -7.65 -6.23 -13.20
C LEU A 326 -7.02 -6.09 -11.80
N CYS A 327 -7.83 -6.14 -10.74
CA CYS A 327 -7.34 -6.16 -9.35
C CYS A 327 -6.48 -7.40 -9.07
N GLN A 328 -6.93 -8.58 -9.50
CA GLN A 328 -6.17 -9.82 -9.40
C GLN A 328 -4.83 -9.71 -10.16
N ASN A 329 -4.84 -9.18 -11.39
CA ASN A 329 -3.63 -9.03 -12.19
C ASN A 329 -2.57 -8.13 -11.52
N MET A 330 -2.99 -7.06 -10.85
CA MET A 330 -2.09 -6.15 -10.12
C MET A 330 -1.57 -6.77 -8.81
N LEU A 331 -2.29 -7.73 -8.21
CA LEU A 331 -1.86 -8.39 -6.98
C LEU A 331 -0.99 -9.63 -7.23
N CYS A 332 -1.47 -10.58 -8.04
CA CYS A 332 -0.86 -11.91 -8.24
C CYS A 332 -0.67 -12.29 -9.71
N GLY A 333 -1.09 -11.45 -10.65
CA GLY A 333 -1.09 -11.78 -12.09
C GLY A 333 -2.21 -12.76 -12.46
N THR A 334 -2.23 -13.16 -13.73
CA THR A 334 -3.13 -14.18 -14.27
C THR A 334 -2.44 -15.53 -14.31
N SER A 335 -3.17 -16.60 -13.96
CA SER A 335 -2.72 -17.99 -14.10
C SER A 335 -3.47 -18.64 -15.26
N GLN A 336 -2.73 -19.20 -16.22
CA GLN A 336 -3.26 -19.90 -17.39
C GLN A 336 -2.33 -21.08 -17.70
N VAL A 337 -2.86 -22.24 -18.08
CA VAL A 337 -2.03 -23.40 -18.46
C VAL A 337 -2.30 -23.76 -19.91
N GLU A 338 -1.27 -23.69 -20.75
CA GLU A 338 -1.35 -24.11 -22.16
C GLU A 338 -0.40 -25.29 -22.39
N LYS A 339 -0.92 -26.40 -22.94
CA LYS A 339 -0.16 -27.65 -23.20
C LYS A 339 0.64 -28.19 -22.00
N GLY A 340 0.21 -27.88 -20.77
CA GLY A 340 0.88 -28.30 -19.53
C GLY A 340 2.05 -27.42 -19.09
N VAL A 341 2.20 -26.23 -19.68
CA VAL A 341 3.14 -25.18 -19.23
C VAL A 341 2.33 -24.07 -18.56
N GLN A 342 2.79 -23.62 -17.40
CA GLN A 342 2.22 -22.45 -16.73
C GLN A 342 2.59 -21.19 -17.53
N ILE A 343 1.59 -20.45 -17.94
CA ILE A 343 1.70 -19.13 -18.59
C ILE A 343 0.79 -18.14 -17.86
N GLY A 344 0.69 -16.93 -18.39
CA GLY A 344 -0.03 -15.83 -17.77
C GLY A 344 0.92 -14.88 -17.05
N THR A 345 0.40 -13.72 -16.70
CA THR A 345 1.20 -12.61 -16.14
C THR A 345 1.72 -12.85 -14.72
N CYS A 346 1.33 -13.94 -14.05
CA CYS A 346 1.91 -14.37 -12.78
C CYS A 346 3.41 -14.70 -12.88
N THR A 347 3.91 -15.07 -14.07
CA THR A 347 5.35 -15.31 -14.33
C THR A 347 6.14 -14.02 -14.62
N ASN A 348 5.46 -12.88 -14.79
CA ASN A 348 6.01 -11.60 -15.23
C ASN A 348 6.17 -10.61 -14.05
N ARG A 349 6.75 -11.05 -12.93
CA ARG A 349 6.77 -10.33 -11.64
C ARG A 349 8.07 -10.53 -10.87
N TRP A 350 8.38 -9.59 -9.98
CA TRP A 350 9.42 -9.74 -8.95
C TRP A 350 8.92 -9.16 -7.62
N TYR A 351 8.44 -10.03 -6.73
CA TYR A 351 7.68 -9.60 -5.54
C TYR A 351 8.53 -9.05 -4.39
N ASP A 352 9.85 -9.22 -4.45
CA ASP A 352 10.79 -8.68 -3.45
C ASP A 352 10.99 -7.15 -3.56
N LYS A 353 10.36 -6.47 -4.54
CA LYS A 353 10.57 -5.05 -4.86
C LYS A 353 9.27 -4.29 -5.14
N LEU A 354 9.37 -2.96 -5.20
CA LEU A 354 8.32 -2.12 -5.79
C LEU A 354 8.30 -2.33 -7.31
N GLN A 355 7.12 -2.60 -7.86
CA GLN A 355 6.90 -2.85 -9.29
C GLN A 355 5.72 -2.04 -9.84
N ILE A 356 5.97 -1.31 -10.93
CA ILE A 356 4.94 -0.64 -11.74
C ILE A 356 4.49 -1.64 -12.80
N ILE A 357 3.20 -1.94 -12.88
CA ILE A 357 2.62 -2.91 -13.82
C ILE A 357 1.80 -2.14 -14.85
N VAL A 358 2.00 -2.42 -16.14
CA VAL A 358 1.24 -1.81 -17.24
C VAL A 358 0.72 -2.90 -18.18
N CYS A 359 -0.60 -3.09 -18.21
CA CYS A 359 -1.29 -4.01 -19.11
C CYS A 359 -1.22 -3.54 -20.57
N LYS A 360 -1.51 -4.44 -21.51
CA LYS A 360 -1.46 -4.18 -22.95
C LYS A 360 -2.49 -3.13 -23.42
N ASN A 361 -3.62 -3.05 -22.73
CA ASN A 361 -4.63 -1.99 -22.89
C ASN A 361 -4.27 -0.66 -22.17
N GLY A 362 -3.06 -0.57 -21.61
CA GLY A 362 -2.54 0.59 -20.88
C GLY A 362 -2.94 0.67 -19.41
N SER A 363 -3.92 -0.10 -18.92
CA SER A 363 -4.31 -0.06 -17.50
C SER A 363 -3.11 -0.36 -16.60
N ALA A 364 -2.86 0.51 -15.62
CA ALA A 364 -1.63 0.50 -14.85
C ALA A 364 -1.86 0.46 -13.33
N GLY A 365 -0.94 -0.18 -12.61
CA GLY A 365 -0.97 -0.29 -11.16
C GLY A 365 0.44 -0.34 -10.56
N ILE A 366 0.50 -0.35 -9.24
CA ILE A 366 1.73 -0.45 -8.45
C ILE A 366 1.54 -1.56 -7.42
N ASN A 367 2.37 -2.59 -7.48
CA ASN A 367 2.50 -3.61 -6.44
C ASN A 367 3.80 -3.34 -5.66
N PHE A 368 3.81 -3.55 -4.34
CA PHE A 368 4.99 -3.22 -3.55
C PHE A 368 5.18 -4.13 -2.34
N GLU A 369 6.46 -4.35 -2.01
CA GLU A 369 6.88 -5.00 -0.78
C GLU A 369 6.55 -4.10 0.43
N HIS A 370 5.83 -4.64 1.43
CA HIS A 370 5.22 -3.84 2.51
C HIS A 370 6.10 -3.75 3.78
N THR A 371 7.20 -4.49 3.88
CA THR A 371 8.04 -4.49 5.09
C THR A 371 8.64 -3.11 5.35
N GLY A 372 9.25 -2.50 4.32
CA GLY A 372 9.94 -1.21 4.38
C GLY A 372 9.05 0.04 4.43
N VAL A 373 7.84 -0.03 3.88
CA VAL A 373 7.00 1.15 3.61
C VAL A 373 5.54 0.89 3.95
N ASP A 374 4.89 1.84 4.62
CA ASP A 374 3.44 1.79 4.83
C ASP A 374 2.70 2.37 3.62
N GLY A 375 1.50 1.86 3.33
CA GLY A 375 0.72 2.23 2.15
C GLY A 375 0.50 3.74 1.93
N HIS A 376 0.49 4.57 2.98
CA HIS A 376 0.40 6.04 2.82
C HIS A 376 1.62 6.65 2.09
N THR A 377 2.82 6.12 2.32
CA THR A 377 4.06 6.58 1.66
C THR A 377 4.03 6.24 0.16
N VAL A 378 3.58 5.03 -0.18
CA VAL A 378 3.42 4.61 -1.58
C VAL A 378 2.21 5.31 -2.25
N LEU A 379 1.16 5.65 -1.49
CA LEU A 379 0.02 6.42 -1.98
C LEU A 379 0.43 7.84 -2.43
N ARG A 380 1.37 8.47 -1.71
CA ARG A 380 1.95 9.76 -2.14
C ARG A 380 2.70 9.60 -3.46
N PHE A 381 3.53 8.57 -3.59
CA PHE A 381 4.22 8.26 -4.85
C PHE A 381 3.24 8.04 -6.00
N ALA A 382 2.22 7.19 -5.83
CA ALA A 382 1.18 6.93 -6.84
C ALA A 382 0.42 8.20 -7.26
N SER A 383 0.13 9.08 -6.30
CA SER A 383 -0.57 10.35 -6.54
C SER A 383 0.28 11.36 -7.30
N ASP A 384 1.54 11.53 -6.89
CA ASP A 384 2.48 12.46 -7.52
C ASP A 384 2.83 11.99 -8.94
N LEU A 385 2.99 10.66 -9.12
CA LEU A 385 3.19 10.00 -10.41
C LEU A 385 2.06 10.34 -11.40
N TYR A 386 0.81 10.05 -11.05
CA TYR A 386 -0.36 10.34 -11.88
C TYR A 386 -0.57 11.85 -12.12
N THR A 387 -0.30 12.69 -11.11
CA THR A 387 -0.44 14.14 -11.24
C THR A 387 0.60 14.71 -12.22
N ASP A 388 1.84 14.23 -12.16
CA ASP A 388 2.90 14.69 -13.03
C ASP A 388 2.74 14.23 -14.49
N THR A 389 2.21 13.03 -14.77
CA THR A 389 1.92 12.61 -16.16
C THR A 389 0.90 13.54 -16.83
N ILE A 390 -0.08 14.06 -16.08
CA ILE A 390 -1.06 15.06 -16.53
C ILE A 390 -0.39 16.44 -16.69
N LEU A 391 0.36 16.90 -15.69
CA LEU A 391 1.02 18.22 -15.71
C LEU A 391 2.11 18.33 -16.78
N ARG A 392 2.88 17.27 -17.06
CA ARG A 392 3.84 17.22 -18.17
C ARG A 392 3.14 17.33 -19.52
N PHE A 393 2.03 16.62 -19.72
CA PHE A 393 1.24 16.76 -20.96
C PHE A 393 0.63 18.16 -21.10
N ALA A 394 0.06 18.72 -20.03
CA ALA A 394 -0.43 20.10 -20.01
C ALA A 394 0.69 21.10 -20.39
N ARG A 395 1.94 20.87 -19.94
CA ARG A 395 3.12 21.67 -20.33
C ARG A 395 3.47 21.56 -21.83
N THR A 396 3.30 20.39 -22.46
CA THR A 396 3.52 20.26 -23.92
C THR A 396 2.52 21.05 -24.77
N ILE A 397 1.31 21.28 -24.26
CA ILE A 397 0.27 22.09 -24.91
C ILE A 397 0.42 23.57 -24.55
N ASN A 398 0.71 23.86 -23.28
CA ASN A 398 0.87 25.20 -22.73
C ASN A 398 2.08 25.22 -21.79
N GLY A 399 3.20 25.78 -22.26
CA GLY A 399 4.46 25.84 -21.51
C GLY A 399 4.43 26.60 -20.18
N GLN A 400 3.32 27.25 -19.82
CA GLN A 400 3.11 27.88 -18.50
C GLN A 400 2.40 26.98 -17.48
N ALA A 401 2.02 25.74 -17.83
CA ALA A 401 1.43 24.81 -16.87
C ALA A 401 2.43 24.47 -15.73
N PRO A 402 1.97 24.36 -14.47
CA PRO A 402 2.86 24.23 -13.32
C PRO A 402 3.61 22.89 -13.29
N SER A 403 4.77 22.89 -12.62
CA SER A 403 5.51 21.68 -12.25
C SER A 403 5.11 21.25 -10.84
N LEU A 404 5.10 19.94 -10.58
CA LEU A 404 5.03 19.39 -9.22
C LEU A 404 6.39 19.49 -8.51
N TRP A 405 7.48 19.32 -9.28
CA TRP A 405 8.86 19.29 -8.79
C TRP A 405 9.46 20.69 -8.65
N ALA A 406 10.22 20.90 -7.56
CA ALA A 406 10.87 22.17 -7.26
C ALA A 406 11.98 22.52 -8.27
N SER A 407 12.79 21.54 -8.66
CA SER A 407 13.67 21.60 -9.84
C SER A 407 13.35 20.48 -10.83
N THR A 408 13.81 20.64 -12.06
CA THR A 408 13.70 19.64 -13.13
C THR A 408 15.09 19.19 -13.56
N SER A 409 15.23 17.92 -13.97
CA SER A 409 16.41 17.47 -14.71
C SER A 409 16.66 18.38 -15.92
N PRO A 410 17.93 18.68 -16.27
CA PRO A 410 18.25 19.24 -17.57
C PRO A 410 17.76 18.28 -18.67
N ASP A 411 17.38 18.84 -19.82
CA ASP A 411 16.85 18.08 -20.96
C ASP A 411 17.93 17.14 -21.53
N PRO A 412 17.78 15.80 -21.47
CA PRO A 412 18.80 14.86 -21.92
C PRO A 412 19.21 15.06 -23.38
N ALA A 413 18.26 15.44 -24.26
CA ALA A 413 18.53 15.68 -25.67
C ALA A 413 19.37 16.95 -25.94
N LYS A 414 19.66 17.76 -24.91
CA LYS A 414 20.52 18.95 -24.97
C LYS A 414 21.84 18.79 -24.21
N ARG A 415 22.08 17.63 -23.60
CA ARG A 415 23.31 17.32 -22.86
C ARG A 415 24.31 16.60 -23.77
N ASP A 416 25.59 16.72 -23.45
CA ASP A 416 26.62 15.87 -24.06
C ASP A 416 26.49 14.45 -23.47
N PRO A 417 26.36 13.38 -24.28
CA PRO A 417 26.32 12.01 -23.77
C PRO A 417 27.56 11.64 -22.93
N ALA A 418 28.73 12.23 -23.20
CA ALA A 418 29.93 12.03 -22.37
C ALA A 418 29.78 12.60 -20.94
N SER A 419 28.79 13.46 -20.70
CA SER A 419 28.49 14.01 -19.36
C SER A 419 27.62 13.12 -18.48
N PHE A 420 27.15 11.96 -18.99
CA PHE A 420 26.32 11.03 -18.22
C PHE A 420 27.13 10.09 -17.30
N GLY A 421 28.45 10.04 -17.48
CA GLY A 421 29.34 9.13 -16.76
C GLY A 421 29.38 7.73 -17.41
N ASP A 422 29.76 6.73 -16.62
CA ASP A 422 29.70 5.33 -17.01
C ASP A 422 28.27 4.82 -16.79
N VAL A 423 27.52 4.68 -17.89
CA VAL A 423 26.09 4.31 -17.92
C VAL A 423 25.79 3.52 -19.20
N SER A 424 24.94 2.48 -19.10
CA SER A 424 24.42 1.77 -20.27
C SER A 424 22.98 2.18 -20.59
N THR A 425 22.81 2.93 -21.67
CA THR A 425 21.50 3.41 -22.16
C THR A 425 20.76 2.42 -23.06
N THR A 426 21.42 1.33 -23.46
CA THR A 426 20.83 0.30 -24.34
C THR A 426 20.21 -0.81 -23.48
N PRO A 427 19.01 -1.33 -23.79
CA PRO A 427 18.43 -2.45 -23.07
C PRO A 427 19.30 -3.70 -23.15
N HIS A 428 19.79 -4.15 -22.00
CA HIS A 428 20.49 -5.42 -21.84
C HIS A 428 19.54 -6.47 -21.29
N LYS A 429 19.39 -7.58 -22.01
CA LYS A 429 18.69 -8.77 -21.51
C LYS A 429 19.55 -9.46 -20.45
N LEU A 430 18.96 -9.85 -19.33
CA LEU A 430 19.61 -10.71 -18.35
C LEU A 430 19.46 -12.17 -18.80
N GLU A 431 20.57 -12.78 -19.18
CA GLU A 431 20.65 -14.18 -19.56
C GLU A 431 21.04 -15.01 -18.32
N TRP A 432 20.15 -15.93 -17.94
CA TRP A 432 20.29 -16.73 -16.72
C TRP A 432 20.81 -18.13 -17.04
N ASP A 433 21.80 -18.60 -16.28
CA ASP A 433 22.35 -19.94 -16.43
C ASP A 433 21.40 -20.94 -15.76
N MET A 434 20.48 -21.49 -16.56
CA MET A 434 19.46 -22.43 -16.11
C MET A 434 20.03 -23.85 -15.87
N ILE A 435 20.66 -24.04 -14.71
CA ILE A 435 21.05 -25.37 -14.21
C ILE A 435 19.81 -26.23 -13.86
N PRO A 436 19.91 -27.57 -13.86
CA PRO A 436 18.75 -28.46 -13.67
C PRO A 436 17.95 -28.19 -12.39
N GLU A 437 18.62 -27.86 -11.29
CA GLU A 437 17.99 -27.51 -10.01
C GLU A 437 17.07 -26.29 -10.15
N LEU A 438 17.49 -25.26 -10.90
CA LEU A 438 16.69 -24.05 -11.14
C LEU A 438 15.50 -24.33 -12.06
N SER A 439 15.68 -25.12 -13.12
CA SER A 439 14.56 -25.53 -13.99
C SER A 439 13.48 -26.32 -13.23
N ILE A 440 13.88 -27.17 -12.29
CA ILE A 440 12.97 -27.90 -11.40
C ILE A 440 12.30 -26.95 -10.40
N ALA A 441 13.05 -26.01 -9.82
CA ALA A 441 12.53 -25.02 -8.89
C ALA A 441 11.46 -24.12 -9.51
N VAL A 442 11.71 -23.58 -10.72
CA VAL A 442 10.75 -22.76 -11.48
C VAL A 442 9.43 -23.51 -11.65
N ARG A 443 9.47 -24.77 -12.12
CA ARG A 443 8.27 -25.62 -12.32
C ARG A 443 7.46 -25.83 -11.03
N PHE A 444 8.12 -25.99 -9.88
CA PHE A 444 7.43 -26.17 -8.61
C PHE A 444 6.88 -24.85 -8.05
N ALA A 445 7.62 -23.74 -8.20
CA ALA A 445 7.17 -22.41 -7.84
C ALA A 445 5.95 -21.98 -8.68
N GLU A 446 5.98 -22.20 -9.99
CA GLU A 446 4.84 -22.05 -10.90
C GLU A 446 3.59 -22.78 -10.38
N THR A 447 3.75 -24.06 -10.02
CA THR A 447 2.64 -24.89 -9.52
C THR A 447 2.06 -24.34 -8.21
N ARG A 448 2.94 -24.00 -7.24
CA ARG A 448 2.53 -23.42 -5.94
C ARG A 448 1.86 -22.06 -6.10
N LEU A 449 2.36 -21.23 -7.00
CA LEU A 449 1.77 -19.93 -7.33
C LEU A 449 0.40 -20.10 -8.00
N ALA A 450 0.26 -21.04 -8.94
CA ALA A 450 -1.00 -21.33 -9.59
C ALA A 450 -2.05 -21.88 -8.61
N ASP A 451 -1.66 -22.74 -7.68
CA ASP A 451 -2.52 -23.21 -6.59
C ASP A 451 -2.93 -22.04 -5.68
N LEU A 452 -1.97 -21.22 -5.25
CA LEU A 452 -2.24 -20.06 -4.38
C LEU A 452 -3.17 -19.04 -5.06
N ILE A 453 -3.02 -18.80 -6.37
CA ILE A 453 -3.94 -17.97 -7.15
C ILE A 453 -5.35 -18.58 -7.18
N GLN A 454 -5.47 -19.88 -7.49
CA GLN A 454 -6.77 -20.58 -7.54
C GLN A 454 -7.48 -20.71 -6.18
N GLN A 455 -6.72 -20.65 -5.08
CA GLN A 455 -7.29 -20.61 -3.73
C GLN A 455 -7.93 -19.26 -3.37
N ASN A 456 -7.58 -18.18 -4.07
CA ASN A 456 -8.07 -16.83 -3.79
C ASN A 456 -9.13 -16.38 -4.79
N GLU A 457 -10.22 -15.81 -4.28
CA GLU A 457 -11.26 -15.13 -5.06
C GLU A 457 -11.10 -13.61 -4.98
N PHE A 458 -11.49 -12.91 -6.04
CA PHE A 458 -11.48 -11.45 -6.13
C PHE A 458 -12.83 -10.91 -6.60
N GLU A 459 -13.38 -9.95 -5.86
CA GLU A 459 -14.63 -9.29 -6.19
C GLU A 459 -14.55 -7.78 -5.95
N THR A 460 -15.30 -7.01 -6.73
CA THR A 460 -15.22 -5.55 -6.72
C THR A 460 -16.60 -4.91 -6.76
N LEU A 461 -16.78 -3.84 -5.99
CA LEU A 461 -18.00 -3.03 -5.97
C LEU A 461 -17.67 -1.56 -6.15
N ASP A 462 -18.07 -1.02 -7.31
CA ASP A 462 -18.13 0.43 -7.57
C ASP A 462 -19.54 0.95 -7.30
N PHE A 463 -19.81 1.21 -6.02
CA PHE A 463 -21.09 1.68 -5.53
C PHE A 463 -21.32 3.16 -5.88
N ALA A 464 -22.00 3.40 -7.00
CA ALA A 464 -22.26 4.76 -7.52
C ALA A 464 -23.51 5.46 -6.93
N ALA A 465 -24.22 4.84 -5.97
CA ALA A 465 -25.50 5.39 -5.53
C ALA A 465 -25.36 6.59 -4.57
N TYR A 466 -24.28 6.63 -3.77
CA TYR A 466 -23.85 7.78 -2.95
C TYR A 466 -22.44 7.55 -2.37
N GLY A 467 -21.80 8.62 -1.92
CA GLY A 467 -20.52 8.58 -1.20
C GLY A 467 -20.46 9.51 0.00
N LYS A 468 -19.26 10.01 0.30
CA LYS A 468 -18.93 10.91 1.43
C LYS A 468 -19.88 12.10 1.58
N ASN A 469 -20.33 12.73 0.49
CA ASN A 469 -21.25 13.86 0.51
C ASN A 469 -22.58 13.52 1.19
N PHE A 470 -23.16 12.36 0.84
CA PHE A 470 -24.39 11.90 1.46
C PHE A 470 -24.15 11.50 2.92
N ILE A 471 -23.11 10.71 3.20
CA ILE A 471 -22.85 10.16 4.54
C ILE A 471 -22.61 11.29 5.56
N THR A 472 -21.83 12.31 5.19
CA THR A 472 -21.63 13.50 6.02
C THR A 472 -22.91 14.32 6.20
N SER A 473 -23.73 14.48 5.15
CA SER A 473 -25.04 15.18 5.25
C SER A 473 -26.05 14.46 6.17
N MET A 474 -25.86 13.15 6.40
CA MET A 474 -26.64 12.35 7.35
C MET A 474 -26.06 12.40 8.77
N GLY A 475 -24.91 13.05 8.99
CA GLY A 475 -24.29 13.25 10.30
C GLY A 475 -23.30 12.16 10.72
N PHE A 476 -22.77 11.37 9.79
CA PHE A 476 -21.83 10.28 10.06
C PHE A 476 -20.40 10.59 9.59
N SER A 477 -19.40 10.00 10.27
CA SER A 477 -18.06 9.87 9.70
C SER A 477 -18.13 8.90 8.51
N PRO A 478 -17.65 9.25 7.30
CA PRO A 478 -17.74 8.37 6.13
C PRO A 478 -17.08 7.02 6.35
N ASP A 479 -15.92 7.04 6.98
CA ASP A 479 -15.08 5.87 7.24
C ASP A 479 -15.75 4.90 8.23
N ALA A 480 -16.12 5.39 9.41
CA ALA A 480 -16.87 4.63 10.40
C ALA A 480 -18.18 4.04 9.85
N PHE A 481 -18.85 4.75 8.94
CA PHE A 481 -20.08 4.28 8.29
C PHE A 481 -19.82 3.07 7.36
N VAL A 482 -18.71 3.09 6.62
CA VAL A 482 -18.31 1.98 5.74
C VAL A 482 -17.78 0.80 6.55
N GLN A 483 -17.00 1.05 7.62
CA GLN A 483 -16.61 0.04 8.59
C GLN A 483 -17.81 -0.69 9.19
N MET A 484 -18.86 0.03 9.61
CA MET A 484 -20.11 -0.58 10.08
C MET A 484 -20.90 -1.28 8.97
N ALA A 485 -20.76 -0.87 7.70
CA ALA A 485 -21.35 -1.58 6.58
C ALA A 485 -20.75 -2.98 6.40
N PHE A 486 -19.43 -3.13 6.54
CA PHE A 486 -18.78 -4.46 6.54
C PHE A 486 -19.30 -5.33 7.68
N GLN A 487 -19.43 -4.79 8.89
CA GLN A 487 -19.97 -5.54 10.05
C GLN A 487 -21.41 -6.00 9.80
N ALA A 488 -22.27 -5.12 9.26
CA ALA A 488 -23.66 -5.46 8.96
C ALA A 488 -23.79 -6.52 7.84
N ALA A 489 -23.00 -6.40 6.78
CA ALA A 489 -22.97 -7.36 5.68
C ALA A 489 -22.44 -8.74 6.12
N TYR A 490 -21.36 -8.77 6.91
CA TYR A 490 -20.79 -10.01 7.44
C TYR A 490 -21.77 -10.70 8.40
N TYR A 491 -22.32 -9.96 9.36
CA TYR A 491 -23.32 -10.50 10.30
C TYR A 491 -24.56 -11.04 9.58
N GLY A 492 -25.02 -10.37 8.52
CA GLY A 492 -26.16 -10.81 7.72
C GLY A 492 -25.96 -12.14 6.99
N LEU A 493 -24.71 -12.55 6.76
CA LEU A 493 -24.37 -13.81 6.09
C LEU A 493 -24.00 -14.93 7.06
N TYR A 494 -23.28 -14.59 8.14
CA TYR A 494 -22.67 -15.58 9.04
C TYR A 494 -23.29 -15.59 10.46
N GLY A 495 -24.20 -14.68 10.77
CA GLY A 495 -24.93 -14.62 12.05
C GLY A 495 -24.07 -14.25 13.27
N ARG A 496 -22.82 -13.81 13.05
CA ARG A 496 -21.84 -13.49 14.09
C ARG A 496 -20.92 -12.35 13.64
N LEU A 497 -20.22 -11.74 14.60
CA LEU A 497 -19.09 -10.83 14.33
C LEU A 497 -17.78 -11.59 14.51
N GLU A 498 -16.74 -11.12 13.83
CA GLU A 498 -15.40 -11.70 13.86
C GLU A 498 -14.34 -10.61 13.99
N CYS A 499 -13.13 -10.99 14.40
CA CYS A 499 -12.04 -10.04 14.61
C CYS A 499 -11.77 -9.21 13.34
N THR A 500 -11.93 -7.88 13.48
CA THR A 500 -11.71 -6.90 12.42
C THR A 500 -10.50 -6.04 12.73
N TYR A 501 -9.71 -5.73 11.71
CA TYR A 501 -8.55 -4.85 11.77
C TYR A 501 -8.70 -3.71 10.76
N GLU A 502 -8.32 -2.50 11.18
CA GLU A 502 -8.10 -1.34 10.32
C GLU A 502 -6.84 -0.59 10.79
N PRO A 503 -5.96 -0.12 9.88
CA PRO A 503 -4.74 0.58 10.28
C PRO A 503 -4.98 2.07 10.60
N ALA A 504 -4.62 2.50 11.81
CA ALA A 504 -4.38 3.90 12.12
C ALA A 504 -2.92 4.28 11.80
N MET A 505 -2.71 5.34 11.03
CA MET A 505 -1.37 5.90 10.79
C MET A 505 -0.82 6.58 12.06
N THR A 506 0.43 6.30 12.42
CA THR A 506 1.14 6.96 13.55
C THR A 506 2.32 7.84 13.10
N LYS A 507 2.46 8.13 11.80
CA LYS A 507 3.53 8.98 11.23
C LYS A 507 3.62 10.42 11.78
N VAL A 508 2.70 10.88 12.63
CA VAL A 508 2.87 12.13 13.41
C VAL A 508 3.99 12.01 14.48
N PHE A 509 4.46 10.79 14.75
CA PHE A 509 5.59 10.48 15.60
C PHE A 509 6.83 10.10 14.75
N LEU A 510 8.01 10.37 15.29
CA LEU A 510 9.29 9.94 14.73
C LEU A 510 9.30 8.42 14.58
N HIS A 511 9.51 7.94 13.35
CA HIS A 511 9.51 6.50 13.01
C HIS A 511 8.20 5.78 13.43
N GLY A 512 7.07 6.51 13.42
CA GLY A 512 5.74 5.93 13.54
C GLY A 512 5.38 5.08 12.32
N ARG A 513 4.85 3.88 12.57
CA ARG A 513 4.28 2.97 11.57
C ARG A 513 2.74 3.07 11.61
N THR A 514 2.08 1.99 12.05
CA THR A 514 0.63 1.86 12.21
C THR A 514 0.27 1.36 13.61
N GLU A 515 -0.95 1.65 14.06
CA GLU A 515 -1.64 1.05 15.21
C GLU A 515 -2.94 0.37 14.73
N ALA A 516 -3.46 -0.62 15.47
CA ALA A 516 -4.69 -1.31 15.11
C ALA A 516 -5.94 -0.60 15.64
N ILE A 517 -6.86 -0.23 14.75
CA ILE A 517 -8.25 0.10 15.10
C ILE A 517 -9.02 -1.22 15.09
N ARG A 518 -9.64 -1.55 16.24
CA ARG A 518 -10.54 -2.69 16.36
C ARG A 518 -11.98 -2.22 16.14
N SER A 519 -12.51 -2.51 14.95
CA SER A 519 -13.84 -2.05 14.50
C SER A 519 -15.00 -2.74 15.23
N VAL A 520 -14.79 -3.95 15.75
CA VAL A 520 -15.80 -4.68 16.52
C VAL A 520 -15.78 -4.22 17.99
N THR A 521 -16.91 -3.69 18.44
CA THR A 521 -17.12 -3.19 19.80
C THR A 521 -18.51 -3.64 20.30
N PRO A 522 -18.82 -3.50 21.61
CA PRO A 522 -20.17 -3.74 22.10
C PRO A 522 -21.26 -2.93 21.37
N GLU A 523 -20.93 -1.72 20.93
CA GLU A 523 -21.80 -0.84 20.15
C GLU A 523 -21.98 -1.31 18.70
N SER A 524 -20.96 -1.91 18.06
CA SER A 524 -21.13 -2.52 16.74
C SER A 524 -21.98 -3.79 16.81
N LEU A 525 -21.85 -4.57 17.90
CA LEU A 525 -22.67 -5.74 18.17
C LEU A 525 -24.15 -5.37 18.39
N ASP A 526 -24.42 -4.38 19.24
CA ASP A 526 -25.76 -3.80 19.45
C ASP A 526 -26.36 -3.29 18.13
N PHE A 527 -25.56 -2.61 17.31
CA PHE A 527 -25.98 -2.15 15.99
C PHE A 527 -26.37 -3.30 15.05
N VAL A 528 -25.53 -4.30 14.83
CA VAL A 528 -25.87 -5.37 13.85
C VAL A 528 -27.04 -6.23 14.32
N GLN A 529 -27.14 -6.51 15.63
CA GLN A 529 -28.29 -7.22 16.20
C GLN A 529 -29.58 -6.39 16.06
N THR A 530 -29.52 -5.09 16.36
CA THR A 530 -30.66 -4.17 16.19
C THR A 530 -31.05 -4.05 14.72
N PHE A 531 -30.08 -4.01 13.80
CA PHE A 531 -30.30 -3.87 12.36
C PHE A 531 -30.97 -5.10 11.73
N TRP A 532 -30.56 -6.31 12.11
CA TRP A 532 -31.11 -7.54 11.53
C TRP A 532 -32.40 -8.03 12.20
N ALA A 533 -32.71 -7.57 13.41
CA ALA A 533 -34.00 -7.82 14.06
C ALA A 533 -35.15 -6.92 13.52
N GLU A 534 -36.39 -7.24 13.91
CA GLU A 534 -37.63 -6.54 13.53
C GLU A 534 -37.83 -5.18 14.26
N ASN A 535 -36.80 -4.34 14.28
CA ASN A 535 -36.86 -3.03 14.94
C ASN A 535 -37.29 -1.88 14.01
N PRO A 536 -37.90 -0.81 14.54
CA PRO A 536 -38.19 0.41 13.78
C PRO A 536 -36.91 1.05 13.18
N PRO A 537 -36.98 1.66 11.97
CA PRO A 537 -35.83 2.31 11.33
C PRO A 537 -35.15 3.38 12.20
N GLU A 538 -35.91 4.09 13.04
CA GLU A 538 -35.39 5.07 13.99
C GLU A 538 -34.40 4.44 15.00
N GLN A 539 -34.67 3.23 15.48
CA GLN A 539 -33.79 2.51 16.42
C GLN A 539 -32.55 1.99 15.70
N LYS A 540 -32.70 1.41 14.50
CA LYS A 540 -31.59 0.92 13.67
C LYS A 540 -30.59 2.05 13.34
N VAL A 541 -31.08 3.24 13.01
CA VAL A 541 -30.25 4.42 12.72
C VAL A 541 -29.54 4.96 13.97
N GLU A 542 -30.19 4.97 15.14
CA GLU A 542 -29.54 5.43 16.37
C GLU A 542 -28.48 4.44 16.88
N ALA A 543 -28.69 3.12 16.73
CA ALA A 543 -27.67 2.12 17.03
C ALA A 543 -26.44 2.27 16.12
N LEU A 544 -26.66 2.40 14.79
CA LEU A 544 -25.58 2.70 13.83
C LEU A 544 -24.80 3.96 14.20
N LYS A 545 -25.49 5.00 14.66
CA LYS A 545 -24.86 6.27 15.06
C LYS A 545 -23.96 6.12 16.28
N LYS A 546 -24.38 5.36 17.30
CA LYS A 546 -23.54 5.02 18.46
C LYS A 546 -22.30 4.22 18.05
N ALA A 547 -22.47 3.20 17.21
CA ALA A 547 -21.37 2.39 16.69
C ALA A 547 -20.35 3.25 15.91
N CYS A 548 -20.82 4.08 14.98
CA CYS A 548 -19.99 5.03 14.23
C CYS A 548 -19.27 6.05 15.13
N GLN A 549 -19.92 6.54 16.20
CA GLN A 549 -19.31 7.43 17.19
C GLN A 549 -18.20 6.73 17.97
N LYS A 550 -18.43 5.49 18.42
CA LYS A 550 -17.42 4.68 19.12
C LYS A 550 -16.23 4.39 18.23
N HIS A 551 -16.47 3.95 16.99
CA HIS A 551 -15.40 3.71 16.02
C HIS A 551 -14.56 4.99 15.81
N THR A 552 -15.21 6.14 15.54
CA THR A 552 -14.54 7.45 15.40
C THR A 552 -13.73 7.86 16.66
N ALA A 553 -14.13 7.42 17.85
CA ALA A 553 -13.37 7.64 19.07
C ALA A 553 -12.11 6.74 19.12
N ASN A 554 -12.26 5.45 18.81
CA ASN A 554 -11.15 4.49 18.71
C ASN A 554 -10.11 4.96 17.67
N THR A 555 -10.52 5.38 16.47
CA THR A 555 -9.64 5.93 15.41
C THR A 555 -8.76 7.07 15.94
N LYS A 556 -9.36 8.02 16.68
CA LYS A 556 -8.64 9.18 17.27
C LYS A 556 -7.66 8.81 18.38
N GLU A 557 -7.88 7.69 19.05
CA GLU A 557 -6.99 7.17 20.09
C GLU A 557 -5.83 6.39 19.46
N CYS A 558 -6.11 5.53 18.49
CA CYS A 558 -5.09 4.76 17.76
C CYS A 558 -4.15 5.67 16.97
N ALA A 559 -4.66 6.74 16.35
CA ALA A 559 -3.85 7.77 15.67
C ALA A 559 -2.90 8.55 16.60
N LYS A 560 -3.12 8.50 17.93
CA LYS A 560 -2.20 9.03 18.95
C LYS A 560 -1.21 7.97 19.49
N ALA A 561 -1.15 6.80 18.84
CA ALA A 561 -0.44 5.63 19.34
C ALA A 561 -0.85 5.23 20.77
N GLN A 562 -2.16 5.21 21.03
CA GLN A 562 -2.76 4.82 22.31
C GLN A 562 -3.67 3.59 22.18
N GLY A 563 -3.46 2.75 21.16
CA GLY A 563 -4.11 1.45 21.07
C GLY A 563 -3.54 0.43 22.07
N CYS A 564 -3.99 -0.82 21.97
CA CYS A 564 -3.44 -1.93 22.74
C CYS A 564 -2.45 -2.76 21.94
N ASP A 565 -2.69 -2.95 20.65
CA ASP A 565 -2.09 -4.02 19.86
C ASP A 565 -0.57 -3.87 19.70
N ARG A 566 -0.06 -2.69 19.31
CA ARG A 566 1.39 -2.49 19.21
C ARG A 566 2.11 -2.55 20.56
N HIS A 567 1.47 -2.07 21.63
CA HIS A 567 2.07 -2.14 22.97
C HIS A 567 2.18 -3.59 23.43
N LEU A 568 1.09 -4.37 23.40
CA LEU A 568 1.10 -5.76 23.82
C LEU A 568 1.98 -6.64 22.92
N TYR A 569 2.04 -6.37 21.62
CA TYR A 569 2.97 -7.05 20.70
C TYR A 569 4.44 -6.78 21.05
N ALA A 570 4.80 -5.56 21.47
CA ALA A 570 6.16 -5.25 21.94
C ALA A 570 6.49 -5.96 23.26
N LEU A 571 5.53 -6.09 24.19
CA LEU A 571 5.72 -6.87 25.42
C LEU A 571 5.91 -8.36 25.12
N PHE A 572 5.11 -8.92 24.21
CA PHE A 572 5.27 -10.29 23.71
C PHE A 572 6.65 -10.51 23.06
N SER A 573 7.07 -9.59 22.19
CA SER A 573 8.37 -9.66 21.50
C SER A 573 9.55 -9.61 22.48
N LEU A 574 9.46 -8.80 23.53
CA LEU A 574 10.47 -8.74 24.60
C LEU A 574 10.49 -9.98 25.48
N TRP A 575 9.33 -10.59 25.75
CA TRP A 575 9.26 -11.87 26.45
C TRP A 575 9.90 -12.98 25.61
N GLN A 576 9.51 -13.13 24.34
CA GLN A 576 10.05 -14.14 23.43
C GLN A 576 11.58 -14.00 23.32
N LYS A 577 12.05 -12.78 23.09
CA LYS A 577 13.48 -12.50 23.00
C LYS A 577 14.26 -12.87 24.28
N ALA A 578 13.68 -12.68 25.46
CA ALA A 578 14.34 -13.08 26.72
C ALA A 578 14.45 -14.61 26.84
N VAL A 579 13.45 -15.35 26.39
CA VAL A 579 13.51 -16.83 26.30
C VAL A 579 14.63 -17.25 25.33
N ASP A 580 14.68 -16.65 24.15
CA ASP A 580 15.67 -16.98 23.11
C ASP A 580 17.12 -16.67 23.57
N GLU A 581 17.33 -15.59 24.33
CA GLU A 581 18.63 -15.22 24.91
C GLU A 581 19.05 -16.21 26.02
N ASP A 582 18.15 -16.58 26.93
CA ASP A 582 18.43 -17.53 28.02
C ASP A 582 18.67 -18.97 27.51
N ASP A 583 17.96 -19.40 26.46
CA ASP A 583 18.18 -20.70 25.81
C ASP A 583 19.55 -20.74 25.10
N ALA A 584 20.01 -19.62 24.51
CA ALA A 584 21.35 -19.51 23.93
C ALA A 584 22.47 -19.51 24.98
N GLU A 585 22.28 -18.84 26.12
CA GLU A 585 23.20 -18.91 27.27
C GLU A 585 23.22 -20.32 27.89
N THR A 586 22.08 -21.02 27.93
CA THR A 586 21.99 -22.41 28.40
C THR A 586 22.65 -23.39 27.43
N ALA A 587 22.48 -23.22 26.13
CA ALA A 587 23.13 -24.05 25.11
C ALA A 587 24.66 -23.87 25.09
N SER A 588 25.14 -22.63 25.25
CA SER A 588 26.58 -22.34 25.30
C SER A 588 27.24 -22.78 26.62
N SER A 589 26.54 -22.74 27.75
CA SER A 589 27.06 -23.19 29.05
C SER A 589 27.02 -24.71 29.28
N THR A 590 26.17 -25.45 28.55
CA THR A 590 26.05 -26.92 28.70
C THR A 590 27.06 -27.74 27.87
N GLY A 591 27.86 -27.09 27.01
CA GLY A 591 29.07 -27.69 26.42
C GLY A 591 28.86 -28.88 25.48
N LEU A 592 27.64 -29.09 24.98
CA LEU A 592 27.31 -30.18 24.05
C LEU A 592 27.79 -29.88 22.62
N SER A 593 29.10 -29.98 22.42
CA SER A 593 29.69 -30.07 21.09
C SER A 593 29.29 -31.41 20.46
N SER A 594 28.42 -31.37 19.46
CA SER A 594 27.99 -32.53 18.68
C SER A 594 28.21 -32.29 17.19
N ASN A 595 29.43 -32.56 16.73
CA ASN A 595 29.67 -32.83 15.30
C ASN A 595 28.87 -34.09 14.91
N GLY A 596 27.71 -33.90 14.29
CA GLY A 596 26.76 -34.97 14.01
C GLY A 596 25.86 -34.67 12.83
N TYR A 597 26.35 -34.95 11.61
CA TYR A 597 25.57 -34.95 10.37
C TYR A 597 24.35 -35.89 10.51
N SER A 598 23.15 -35.40 10.21
CA SER A 598 21.94 -36.23 10.09
C SER A 598 20.91 -35.57 9.19
N SER A 599 20.79 -36.07 7.97
CA SER A 599 19.73 -35.70 7.02
C SER A 599 18.36 -36.18 7.52
N PRO A 600 17.26 -35.42 7.32
CA PRO A 600 15.91 -35.96 7.47
C PRO A 600 15.58 -36.84 6.26
N VAL A 601 15.13 -38.06 6.52
CA VAL A 601 14.63 -38.98 5.48
C VAL A 601 13.12 -38.77 5.32
N ASP A 602 12.63 -38.71 4.08
CA ASP A 602 11.20 -38.61 3.79
C ASP A 602 10.38 -39.77 4.41
N THR A 603 9.37 -39.42 5.19
CA THR A 603 8.22 -40.30 5.44
C THR A 603 6.93 -39.51 5.26
N SER A 604 6.25 -39.76 4.14
CA SER A 604 4.97 -39.16 3.79
C SER A 604 3.83 -39.59 4.73
N SER A 605 3.23 -38.65 5.45
CA SER A 605 1.87 -38.80 5.99
C SER A 605 1.11 -37.48 5.91
N SER A 606 -0.01 -37.48 5.20
CA SER A 606 -0.87 -36.31 4.95
C SER A 606 -1.40 -35.66 6.22
N ARG A 607 -1.18 -34.34 6.38
CA ARG A 607 -1.88 -33.47 7.34
C ARG A 607 -2.24 -32.13 6.70
N ASP A 608 -3.37 -31.59 7.18
CA ASP A 608 -4.11 -30.44 6.66
C ASP A 608 -3.35 -29.10 6.84
N PRO A 609 -3.27 -28.21 5.83
CA PRO A 609 -2.51 -26.95 5.91
C PRO A 609 -3.34 -25.78 6.47
N SER A 610 -4.07 -25.98 7.58
CA SER A 610 -5.11 -25.04 8.05
C SER A 610 -4.89 -24.46 9.47
N VAL A 611 -3.68 -23.96 9.78
CA VAL A 611 -3.45 -23.11 10.96
C VAL A 611 -2.54 -21.94 10.59
N PHE A 612 -3.08 -20.72 10.63
CA PHE A 612 -2.34 -19.48 10.34
C PHE A 612 -2.10 -18.70 11.64
N GLY A 613 -0.87 -18.72 12.17
CA GLY A 613 -0.45 -17.91 13.32
C GLY A 613 0.60 -18.57 14.20
N SER A 614 1.74 -17.89 14.37
CA SER A 614 2.89 -18.20 15.24
C SER A 614 3.68 -19.51 14.96
N PRO A 615 5.02 -19.48 15.05
CA PRO A 615 5.85 -20.66 14.86
C PRO A 615 5.81 -21.59 16.10
N GLY A 616 5.82 -22.90 15.86
CA GLY A 616 6.31 -23.90 16.83
C GLY A 616 5.44 -24.23 18.05
N ARG A 617 4.25 -24.83 17.87
CA ARG A 617 3.58 -25.59 18.94
C ARG A 617 4.07 -27.05 18.98
N ASN A 618 4.92 -27.38 19.96
CA ASN A 618 5.11 -28.74 20.44
C ASN A 618 4.81 -28.79 21.95
N SER A 619 3.57 -29.09 22.31
CA SER A 619 3.21 -29.47 23.69
C SER A 619 2.30 -30.69 23.68
N ILE A 620 2.65 -31.67 24.53
CA ILE A 620 1.99 -32.97 24.59
C ILE A 620 0.72 -32.84 25.42
N LEU A 621 -0.44 -33.05 24.79
CA LEU A 621 -1.69 -33.34 25.47
C LEU A 621 -2.27 -34.63 24.89
N SER A 622 -2.22 -35.71 25.65
CA SER A 622 -2.85 -36.97 25.29
C SER A 622 -4.36 -36.88 25.51
N ASN A 623 -5.15 -37.24 24.50
CA ASN A 623 -6.58 -37.48 24.68
C ASN A 623 -6.81 -38.56 25.74
N GLY A 624 -7.86 -38.39 26.55
CA GLY A 624 -8.31 -39.42 27.47
C GLY A 624 -9.22 -40.42 26.78
N ASP A 625 -9.02 -41.71 27.08
CA ASP A 625 -10.02 -42.77 26.95
C ASP A 625 -9.93 -43.67 28.19
N GLU A 626 -11.07 -44.19 28.64
CA GLU A 626 -11.20 -44.90 29.92
C GLU A 626 -10.77 -46.38 29.83
N VAL A 627 -9.71 -46.80 30.54
CA VAL A 627 -9.52 -48.22 30.91
C VAL A 627 -8.94 -48.40 32.32
N GLU A 628 -9.72 -49.11 33.15
CA GLU A 628 -9.42 -49.88 34.38
C GLU A 628 -8.32 -49.53 35.39
N ARG A 629 -8.69 -49.78 36.66
CA ARG A 629 -7.83 -49.74 37.86
C ARG A 629 -6.65 -50.71 37.78
N ARG A 630 -5.44 -50.25 38.12
CA ARG A 630 -4.52 -51.02 38.99
C ARG A 630 -3.54 -50.13 39.76
N SER A 631 -3.43 -50.38 41.07
CA SER A 631 -2.54 -49.67 41.98
C SER A 631 -1.13 -50.25 41.92
N ILE A 632 -0.12 -49.40 41.67
CA ILE A 632 1.28 -49.69 42.03
C ILE A 632 1.88 -48.43 42.67
N ARG A 633 2.28 -48.54 43.94
CA ARG A 633 3.10 -47.52 44.62
C ARG A 633 4.51 -47.54 44.05
N SER A 634 5.06 -46.37 43.74
CA SER A 634 6.52 -46.17 43.65
C SER A 634 6.91 -44.88 44.35
N THR A 635 7.38 -45.03 45.59
CA THR A 635 8.01 -43.95 46.36
C THR A 635 9.46 -43.78 45.91
N ARG A 636 9.86 -42.57 45.49
CA ARG A 636 11.27 -42.14 45.51
C ARG A 636 11.41 -40.76 46.18
N PRO A 637 12.53 -40.49 46.87
CA PRO A 637 12.59 -39.45 47.89
C PRO A 637 13.03 -38.08 47.35
N ARG A 638 12.81 -37.04 48.16
CA ARG A 638 13.36 -35.69 47.97
C ARG A 638 14.88 -35.74 47.80
N GLY A 639 15.38 -35.05 46.79
CA GLY A 639 16.80 -34.75 46.57
C GLY A 639 16.97 -33.27 46.21
N ASN A 640 17.99 -32.65 46.77
CA ASN A 640 18.29 -31.22 46.82
C ASN A 640 17.85 -30.30 45.66
N SER A 641 17.39 -29.13 46.05
CA SER A 641 17.28 -27.91 45.25
C SER A 641 18.63 -27.44 44.69
N SER A 642 18.72 -27.28 43.37
CA SER A 642 19.65 -26.34 42.73
C SER A 642 18.93 -25.00 42.52
N PRO A 643 19.55 -23.85 42.84
CA PRO A 643 19.02 -22.54 42.45
C PRO A 643 19.47 -22.20 41.01
N GLY A 644 18.57 -21.64 40.19
CA GLY A 644 18.95 -21.01 38.93
C GLY A 644 18.66 -21.79 37.65
N SER A 645 17.37 -22.04 37.39
CA SER A 645 16.83 -21.99 36.02
C SER A 645 15.46 -21.34 36.11
N GLN A 646 15.33 -20.07 35.72
CA GLN A 646 14.00 -19.47 35.56
C GLN A 646 13.36 -20.12 34.34
N GLN A 647 12.51 -21.13 34.55
CA GLN A 647 11.64 -21.60 33.48
C GLN A 647 10.66 -20.46 33.18
N HIS A 648 10.94 -19.71 32.13
CA HIS A 648 10.07 -18.66 31.62
C HIS A 648 8.80 -19.28 31.00
N SER A 649 7.85 -19.62 31.86
CA SER A 649 6.49 -19.96 31.45
C SER A 649 5.88 -18.79 30.69
N MET A 650 5.27 -19.05 29.53
CA MET A 650 4.58 -18.04 28.75
C MET A 650 3.54 -17.30 29.62
N PRO A 651 3.60 -15.96 29.71
CA PRO A 651 2.65 -15.18 30.48
C PRO A 651 1.21 -15.49 30.07
N LEU A 652 0.31 -15.66 31.05
CA LEU A 652 -1.03 -16.21 30.79
C LEU A 652 -1.85 -15.40 29.76
N ILE A 653 -1.62 -14.09 29.66
CA ILE A 653 -2.26 -13.24 28.66
C ILE A 653 -1.92 -13.65 27.21
N PHE A 654 -0.71 -14.15 26.95
CA PHE A 654 -0.26 -14.58 25.62
C PHE A 654 -0.61 -16.06 25.34
N ALA A 655 -0.81 -16.86 26.40
CA ALA A 655 -1.30 -18.23 26.31
C ALA A 655 -2.84 -18.34 26.24
N ASP A 656 -3.57 -17.25 26.52
CA ASP A 656 -5.03 -17.21 26.49
C ASP A 656 -5.63 -17.21 25.08
N SER A 657 -6.78 -17.85 24.93
CA SER A 657 -7.58 -17.87 23.70
C SER A 657 -7.96 -16.48 23.16
N GLY A 658 -8.04 -15.46 24.03
CA GLY A 658 -8.23 -14.07 23.64
C GLY A 658 -7.06 -13.51 22.82
N TRP A 659 -5.82 -13.94 23.08
CA TRP A 659 -4.65 -13.53 22.30
C TRP A 659 -4.71 -14.08 20.87
N ASP A 660 -4.95 -15.37 20.73
CA ASP A 660 -5.15 -16.03 19.43
C ASP A 660 -6.31 -15.36 18.67
N LYS A 661 -7.43 -15.08 19.36
CA LYS A 661 -8.63 -14.47 18.76
C LYS A 661 -8.43 -13.02 18.30
N LEU A 662 -7.64 -12.21 19.01
CA LEU A 662 -7.36 -10.83 18.60
C LEU A 662 -6.32 -10.77 17.46
N ASN A 663 -5.37 -11.70 17.43
CA ASN A 663 -4.36 -11.77 16.35
C ASN A 663 -4.92 -12.42 15.07
N THR A 664 -5.91 -13.32 15.17
CA THR A 664 -6.59 -13.94 14.02
C THR A 664 -7.59 -12.97 13.38
N THR A 665 -7.11 -12.11 12.48
CA THR A 665 -7.96 -11.13 11.78
C THR A 665 -8.75 -11.78 10.65
N VAL A 666 -10.09 -11.81 10.77
CA VAL A 666 -11.00 -12.36 9.74
C VAL A 666 -11.43 -11.27 8.76
N LEU A 667 -11.64 -10.04 9.22
CA LEU A 667 -11.92 -8.89 8.36
C LEU A 667 -10.72 -7.93 8.42
N SER A 668 -9.78 -8.10 7.49
CA SER A 668 -8.66 -7.16 7.35
C SER A 668 -9.09 -6.06 6.39
N THR A 669 -9.13 -4.82 6.87
CA THR A 669 -9.67 -3.67 6.13
C THR A 669 -8.64 -2.54 6.05
N SER A 670 -8.71 -1.73 5.00
CA SER A 670 -7.90 -0.51 4.87
C SER A 670 -8.60 0.51 3.99
N ASN A 671 -8.31 1.80 4.23
CA ASN A 671 -8.82 2.94 3.47
C ASN A 671 -7.65 3.72 2.83
N CYS A 672 -7.68 3.94 1.52
CA CYS A 672 -6.65 4.69 0.77
C CYS A 672 -7.29 5.56 -0.33
N GLY A 673 -8.11 6.54 0.08
CA GLY A 673 -8.77 7.44 -0.87
C GLY A 673 -7.85 8.52 -1.46
N ASN A 674 -7.63 8.49 -2.77
CA ASN A 674 -6.97 9.54 -3.55
C ASN A 674 -7.56 9.60 -4.99
N PRO A 675 -7.77 10.78 -5.61
CA PRO A 675 -8.28 10.90 -6.99
C PRO A 675 -7.41 10.27 -8.09
N SER A 676 -6.14 9.96 -7.81
CA SER A 676 -5.25 9.22 -8.72
C SER A 676 -5.52 7.72 -8.77
N LEU A 677 -6.27 7.19 -7.80
CA LEU A 677 -6.55 5.76 -7.67
C LEU A 677 -7.97 5.43 -8.09
N ARG A 678 -8.09 4.49 -9.03
CA ARG A 678 -9.36 3.83 -9.34
C ARG A 678 -9.79 2.95 -8.17
N GLN A 679 -8.84 2.17 -7.66
CA GLN A 679 -9.04 1.14 -6.65
C GLN A 679 -7.72 0.74 -5.97
N PHE A 680 -7.80 -0.09 -4.93
CA PHE A 680 -6.65 -0.78 -4.34
C PHE A 680 -7.13 -2.04 -3.62
N GLY A 681 -6.19 -2.94 -3.32
CA GLY A 681 -6.50 -4.17 -2.59
C GLY A 681 -5.25 -4.90 -2.09
N PHE A 682 -5.48 -5.99 -1.39
CA PHE A 682 -4.50 -6.89 -0.79
C PHE A 682 -5.18 -8.24 -0.52
N GLY A 683 -4.42 -9.32 -0.29
CA GLY A 683 -4.99 -10.63 0.02
C GLY A 683 -5.46 -10.75 1.49
N PRO A 684 -6.18 -11.81 1.85
CA PRO A 684 -6.63 -12.03 3.22
C PRO A 684 -5.46 -12.38 4.15
N THR A 685 -5.45 -11.80 5.36
CA THR A 685 -4.38 -12.01 6.37
C THR A 685 -4.57 -13.28 7.23
N SER A 686 -5.68 -13.99 7.05
CA SER A 686 -5.94 -15.31 7.64
C SER A 686 -6.55 -16.24 6.59
N GLY A 687 -6.36 -17.55 6.74
CA GLY A 687 -6.90 -18.55 5.80
C GLY A 687 -8.43 -18.57 5.68
N ASP A 688 -9.12 -18.05 6.68
CA ASP A 688 -10.58 -17.96 6.79
C ASP A 688 -11.13 -16.53 6.53
N GLY A 689 -10.25 -15.58 6.19
CA GLY A 689 -10.57 -14.15 6.20
C GLY A 689 -10.84 -13.49 4.84
N PHE A 690 -11.06 -12.18 4.90
CA PHE A 690 -11.16 -11.26 3.77
C PHE A 690 -10.06 -10.19 3.85
N GLY A 691 -9.48 -9.84 2.70
CA GLY A 691 -8.71 -8.60 2.51
C GLY A 691 -9.58 -7.57 1.80
N ILE A 692 -9.84 -6.42 2.44
CA ILE A 692 -10.80 -5.42 1.97
C ILE A 692 -10.13 -4.05 1.83
N GLY A 693 -9.81 -3.66 0.60
CA GLY A 693 -9.39 -2.29 0.27
C GLY A 693 -10.59 -1.44 -0.16
N TYR A 694 -10.78 -0.26 0.41
CA TYR A 694 -11.90 0.62 0.02
C TYR A 694 -11.54 2.11 -0.10
N ILE A 695 -12.12 2.75 -1.12
CA ILE A 695 -11.99 4.18 -1.44
C ILE A 695 -13.35 4.83 -1.30
N ILE A 696 -13.46 5.80 -0.39
CA ILE A 696 -14.68 6.62 -0.25
C ILE A 696 -14.55 7.85 -1.15
N LYS A 697 -15.23 7.80 -2.30
CA LYS A 697 -15.34 8.92 -3.25
C LYS A 697 -16.42 9.90 -2.75
N ASP A 698 -16.48 11.10 -3.33
CA ASP A 698 -17.44 12.12 -2.88
C ASP A 698 -18.91 11.67 -3.08
N ASP A 699 -19.22 11.06 -4.23
CA ASP A 699 -20.56 10.57 -4.58
C ASP A 699 -20.64 9.04 -4.83
N GLY A 700 -19.58 8.28 -4.53
CA GLY A 700 -19.58 6.81 -4.59
C GLY A 700 -18.62 6.15 -3.58
N ILE A 701 -18.57 4.82 -3.58
CA ILE A 701 -17.64 4.01 -2.77
C ILE A 701 -17.09 2.89 -3.67
N SER A 702 -15.77 2.74 -3.76
CA SER A 702 -15.11 1.64 -4.48
C SER A 702 -14.52 0.66 -3.49
N ILE A 703 -14.81 -0.64 -3.63
CA ILE A 703 -14.34 -1.71 -2.73
C ILE A 703 -13.73 -2.83 -3.55
N CYS A 704 -12.54 -3.30 -3.19
CA CYS A 704 -11.96 -4.57 -3.60
C CYS A 704 -11.98 -5.52 -2.41
N ALA A 705 -12.60 -6.69 -2.56
CA ALA A 705 -12.62 -7.76 -1.58
C ALA A 705 -11.91 -8.99 -2.16
N SER A 706 -10.93 -9.51 -1.42
CA SER A 706 -10.28 -10.79 -1.66
C SER A 706 -10.63 -11.77 -0.54
N SER A 707 -10.63 -13.07 -0.82
CA SER A 707 -10.74 -14.10 0.22
C SER A 707 -10.14 -15.43 -0.23
N LYS A 708 -9.89 -16.35 0.71
CA LYS A 708 -9.62 -17.76 0.41
C LYS A 708 -10.88 -18.58 0.62
N HIS A 709 -11.38 -19.23 -0.44
CA HIS A 709 -12.53 -20.15 -0.40
C HIS A 709 -13.77 -19.66 0.40
N ARG A 710 -14.17 -18.39 0.28
CA ARG A 710 -15.43 -17.86 0.86
C ARG A 710 -16.47 -17.61 -0.23
N GLN A 711 -17.66 -17.15 0.18
CA GLN A 711 -18.68 -16.67 -0.76
C GLN A 711 -18.42 -15.17 -1.07
N THR A 712 -17.28 -14.85 -1.70
CA THR A 712 -16.81 -13.45 -1.84
C THR A 712 -17.82 -12.58 -2.57
N LYS A 713 -18.37 -13.09 -3.68
CA LYS A 713 -19.43 -12.43 -4.46
C LYS A 713 -20.65 -12.10 -3.60
N ARG A 714 -21.07 -13.05 -2.76
CA ARG A 714 -22.24 -12.90 -1.88
C ARG A 714 -21.99 -11.90 -0.76
N PHE A 715 -20.77 -11.80 -0.24
CA PHE A 715 -20.39 -10.75 0.72
C PHE A 715 -20.51 -9.36 0.09
N VAL A 716 -20.02 -9.20 -1.14
CA VAL A 716 -20.14 -7.94 -1.90
C VAL A 716 -21.60 -7.59 -2.21
N ASP A 717 -22.41 -8.57 -2.64
CA ASP A 717 -23.85 -8.38 -2.90
C ASP A 717 -24.65 -8.02 -1.65
N ALA A 718 -24.32 -8.62 -0.51
CA ALA A 718 -24.92 -8.29 0.79
C ALA A 718 -24.53 -6.87 1.24
N LEU A 719 -23.29 -6.46 0.98
CA LEU A 719 -22.79 -5.12 1.28
C LEU A 719 -23.47 -4.03 0.43
N GLU A 720 -23.61 -4.23 -0.89
CA GLU A 720 -24.38 -3.32 -1.73
C GLU A 720 -25.83 -3.24 -1.27
N SER A 721 -26.46 -4.38 -0.99
CA SER A 721 -27.84 -4.46 -0.51
C SER A 721 -28.04 -3.67 0.79
N TYR A 722 -27.13 -3.83 1.77
CA TYR A 722 -27.11 -3.06 3.00
C TYR A 722 -26.97 -1.55 2.74
N LEU A 723 -26.00 -1.14 1.91
CA LEU A 723 -25.76 0.28 1.57
C LEU A 723 -27.00 0.91 0.92
N LEU A 724 -27.69 0.19 0.03
CA LEU A 724 -28.95 0.64 -0.56
C LEU A 724 -30.08 0.74 0.47
N GLU A 725 -30.17 -0.18 1.43
CA GLU A 725 -31.22 -0.21 2.44
C GLU A 725 -31.05 0.89 3.50
N ILE A 726 -29.85 1.04 4.08
CA ILE A 726 -29.59 2.05 5.10
C ILE A 726 -29.83 3.47 4.56
N ARG A 727 -29.56 3.72 3.27
CA ARG A 727 -29.90 4.96 2.58
C ARG A 727 -31.40 5.25 2.58
N ARG A 728 -32.26 4.22 2.42
CA ARG A 728 -33.72 4.36 2.49
C ARG A 728 -34.15 4.68 3.92
N MET A 729 -33.59 3.98 4.91
CA MET A 729 -33.89 4.23 6.33
C MET A 729 -33.54 5.66 6.74
N LEU A 730 -32.32 6.13 6.46
CA LEU A 730 -31.86 7.49 6.78
C LEU A 730 -32.74 8.58 6.15
N LYS A 731 -33.16 8.39 4.89
CA LYS A 731 -34.09 9.31 4.20
C LYS A 731 -35.51 9.28 4.80
N ALA A 732 -35.94 8.18 5.40
CA ALA A 732 -37.24 8.05 6.04
C ALA A 732 -37.25 8.70 7.43
N THR A 733 -36.21 8.46 8.24
CA THR A 733 -36.12 8.98 9.62
C THR A 733 -35.91 10.49 9.66
N GLN A 734 -35.08 11.07 8.77
CA GLN A 734 -34.90 12.53 8.71
C GLN A 734 -36.19 13.30 8.42
N LYS A 735 -37.09 12.76 7.58
CA LYS A 735 -38.34 13.46 7.20
C LYS A 735 -39.33 13.64 8.36
N ARG A 736 -39.23 12.83 9.43
CA ARG A 736 -40.11 12.90 10.61
C ARG A 736 -39.68 13.96 11.63
N GLY A 737 -38.46 14.49 11.54
CA GLY A 737 -37.92 15.48 12.50
C GLY A 737 -38.34 16.93 12.25
N VAL A 738 -39.06 17.25 11.16
CA VAL A 738 -39.41 18.62 10.79
C VAL A 738 -40.92 18.86 10.96
N SER A 739 -41.28 19.68 11.93
CA SER A 739 -42.65 20.18 12.15
C SER A 739 -43.22 20.85 10.88
N PRO A 740 -44.52 20.68 10.55
CA PRO A 740 -45.11 21.12 9.28
C PRO A 740 -45.37 22.65 9.21
N LYS A 741 -44.32 23.46 9.38
CA LYS A 741 -44.36 24.92 9.22
C LYS A 741 -43.44 25.47 8.11
N SER A 742 -42.69 24.62 7.40
CA SER A 742 -41.88 25.01 6.22
C SER A 742 -42.42 24.49 4.88
N SER A 743 -43.47 23.67 4.87
CA SER A 743 -43.99 23.01 3.64
C SER A 743 -44.59 23.97 2.60
N ARG A 744 -45.01 25.18 3.00
CA ARG A 744 -45.60 26.18 2.08
C ARG A 744 -44.63 26.83 1.09
N ALA A 745 -43.32 26.68 1.26
CA ALA A 745 -42.31 27.26 0.36
C ALA A 745 -41.81 26.30 -0.74
N ARG A 746 -42.23 25.02 -0.75
CA ARG A 746 -41.73 24.00 -1.71
C ARG A 746 -42.74 23.48 -2.72
N GLU A 747 -44.03 23.82 -2.62
CA GLU A 747 -45.04 23.42 -3.62
C GLU A 747 -45.04 24.30 -4.88
N ALA A 748 -44.35 25.44 -4.88
CA ALA A 748 -44.27 26.36 -6.01
C ALA A 748 -43.47 25.82 -7.23
N ASN A 749 -42.64 24.78 -7.05
CA ASN A 749 -41.85 24.16 -8.14
C ASN A 749 -42.42 22.82 -8.63
N ALA A 750 -43.61 22.42 -8.18
CA ALA A 750 -44.27 21.18 -8.62
C ALA A 750 -45.24 21.38 -9.81
N HIS A 751 -45.38 22.60 -10.33
CA HIS A 751 -46.34 22.94 -11.39
C HIS A 751 -45.66 23.38 -12.70
N ARG A 752 -45.05 22.42 -13.40
CA ARG A 752 -44.87 22.47 -14.87
C ARG A 752 -45.51 21.22 -15.49
N PRO A 753 -46.55 21.34 -16.34
CA PRO A 753 -47.30 20.16 -16.79
C PRO A 753 -46.52 19.30 -17.80
N THR A 754 -46.64 17.99 -17.66
CA THR A 754 -46.38 17.02 -18.73
C THR A 754 -47.36 17.25 -19.89
N ALA A 755 -46.85 17.37 -21.12
CA ALA A 755 -47.69 17.56 -22.31
C ALA A 755 -48.47 16.29 -22.67
N GLY A 756 -49.79 16.40 -22.87
CA GLY A 756 -50.69 15.23 -23.00
C GLY A 756 -52.10 15.48 -23.55
N HIS A 757 -52.24 16.34 -24.58
CA HIS A 757 -53.31 16.42 -25.61
C HIS A 757 -54.82 16.11 -25.34
N ARG A 758 -55.67 16.99 -25.92
CA ARG A 758 -57.14 16.93 -26.25
C ARG A 758 -58.03 17.81 -25.34
N LEU A 759 -59.11 18.47 -25.80
CA LEU A 759 -59.98 18.28 -26.99
C LEU A 759 -60.46 19.62 -27.62
N LYS A 760 -61.20 19.57 -28.75
CA LYS A 760 -61.49 20.72 -29.67
C LYS A 760 -62.96 21.23 -29.64
N SER A 761 -63.15 22.54 -29.91
CA SER A 761 -64.12 23.10 -30.89
C SER A 761 -63.68 24.57 -31.22
N ARG A 762 -63.90 25.20 -32.40
CA ARG A 762 -64.92 25.09 -33.46
C ARG A 762 -64.30 25.23 -34.89
N GLY A 763 -64.87 24.55 -35.89
CA GLY A 763 -64.73 24.81 -37.35
C GLY A 763 -63.37 24.46 -38.01
N ARG A 764 -63.28 23.97 -39.26
CA ARG A 764 -64.29 23.58 -40.27
C ARG A 764 -63.67 22.47 -41.18
N VAL A 765 -64.36 21.33 -41.32
CA VAL A 765 -64.41 20.27 -42.38
C VAL A 765 -63.24 20.22 -43.41
N ILE A 766 -62.58 19.08 -43.74
CA ILE A 766 -63.11 17.92 -44.52
C ILE A 766 -62.27 16.61 -44.37
N ARG A 767 -63.00 15.49 -44.09
CA ARG A 767 -62.79 14.04 -44.39
C ARG A 767 -61.52 13.25 -44.00
N VAL A 768 -61.68 11.92 -44.05
CA VAL A 768 -60.94 10.84 -43.33
C VAL A 768 -60.78 9.61 -44.23
N ALA A 769 -59.67 8.88 -44.07
CA ALA A 769 -59.52 7.41 -44.17
C ALA A 769 -58.24 7.04 -43.37
N GLU A 770 -58.31 6.34 -42.24
CA GLU A 770 -58.17 4.87 -42.08
C GLU A 770 -56.77 4.36 -42.50
N VAL A 771 -55.83 4.01 -41.60
CA VAL A 771 -55.76 2.93 -40.57
C VAL A 771 -55.45 1.55 -41.17
N GLU A 772 -54.28 0.98 -40.83
CA GLU A 772 -54.09 -0.39 -40.31
C GLU A 772 -52.62 -0.65 -39.90
N LYS A 773 -52.36 -1.80 -39.24
CA LYS A 773 -51.10 -2.20 -38.58
C LYS A 773 -50.30 -3.22 -39.42
N ARG A 774 -48.98 -3.36 -39.17
CA ARG A 774 -48.27 -4.61 -38.77
C ARG A 774 -46.74 -4.51 -38.90
N THR A 775 -46.04 -5.28 -38.05
CA THR A 775 -44.60 -5.66 -38.08
C THR A 775 -44.44 -7.08 -38.68
N PRO A 776 -43.23 -7.67 -38.80
CA PRO A 776 -41.89 -7.13 -39.11
C PRO A 776 -41.24 -7.88 -40.33
N GLY A 777 -39.97 -7.60 -40.68
CA GLY A 777 -39.24 -8.28 -41.78
C GLY A 777 -37.71 -8.28 -41.61
N THR A 778 -37.03 -9.21 -42.30
CA THR A 778 -35.70 -9.76 -41.94
C THR A 778 -34.63 -9.57 -43.06
N MET A 779 -33.36 -9.84 -42.74
CA MET A 779 -32.24 -10.30 -43.61
C MET A 779 -31.13 -9.30 -44.02
N THR A 780 -29.91 -9.86 -44.06
CA THR A 780 -28.60 -9.39 -44.54
C THR A 780 -28.28 -10.06 -45.92
N PRO A 781 -27.05 -10.12 -46.50
CA PRO A 781 -25.77 -9.34 -46.43
C PRO A 781 -25.25 -8.92 -47.86
N ALA A 782 -23.91 -8.90 -48.07
CA ALA A 782 -23.08 -8.79 -49.32
C ALA A 782 -22.58 -7.36 -49.69
N ASP A 783 -21.27 -7.04 -49.65
CA ASP A 783 -20.13 -7.32 -50.58
C ASP A 783 -19.86 -6.06 -51.48
N GLU A 784 -18.69 -5.70 -52.05
CA GLU A 784 -17.37 -6.35 -52.29
C GLU A 784 -16.29 -5.28 -52.69
N SER A 785 -14.98 -5.62 -52.70
CA SER A 785 -13.83 -5.08 -53.52
C SER A 785 -13.37 -3.58 -53.39
N ASP A 786 -12.09 -3.21 -53.14
CA ASP A 786 -10.81 -3.25 -53.94
C ASP A 786 -10.62 -1.98 -54.84
N ASP A 787 -9.44 -1.39 -55.16
CA ASP A 787 -8.01 -1.60 -54.82
C ASP A 787 -7.17 -0.28 -55.05
N GLU A 788 -5.85 -0.28 -54.76
CA GLU A 788 -4.69 0.60 -55.15
C GLU A 788 -4.86 2.08 -55.65
N GLY A 789 -3.93 3.04 -55.48
CA GLY A 789 -2.61 3.07 -54.83
C GLY A 789 -1.78 4.35 -55.18
N LEU A 790 -0.80 4.70 -54.31
CA LEU A 790 0.40 5.55 -54.51
C LEU A 790 0.32 7.08 -54.83
N GLY A 791 1.20 7.85 -54.18
CA GLY A 791 1.76 9.12 -54.70
C GLY A 791 1.51 10.38 -53.84
N GLY A 792 2.48 10.82 -53.04
CA GLY A 792 2.29 11.90 -52.07
C GLY A 792 2.85 13.28 -52.45
N CYS A 793 2.18 14.33 -51.96
CA CYS A 793 2.76 15.63 -51.55
C CYS A 793 1.71 16.36 -50.68
N MET A 794 1.86 16.32 -49.36
CA MET A 794 2.38 17.42 -48.52
C MET A 794 1.43 18.63 -48.31
N TYR A 795 1.26 18.97 -47.04
CA TYR A 795 0.91 20.32 -46.54
C TYR A 795 -0.26 21.04 -47.24
N PHE A 796 -1.52 20.71 -46.90
CA PHE A 796 -2.63 21.66 -46.64
C PHE A 796 -3.99 20.93 -46.44
N LEU A 797 -4.14 20.07 -45.43
CA LEU A 797 -5.48 19.53 -45.06
C LEU A 797 -5.65 19.04 -43.61
N PHE A 798 -4.71 19.35 -42.70
CA PHE A 798 -4.75 18.89 -41.29
C PHE A 798 -5.49 19.84 -40.33
N LEU A 799 -6.07 20.94 -40.82
CA LEU A 799 -6.68 22.00 -40.00
C LEU A 799 -8.22 22.08 -40.06
N SER A 800 -8.89 21.14 -40.75
CA SER A 800 -10.35 21.16 -40.95
C SER A 800 -11.14 20.07 -40.19
N HIS A 801 -10.50 19.28 -39.31
CA HIS A 801 -11.17 18.26 -38.50
C HIS A 801 -11.12 18.44 -36.97
N LEU A 802 -10.34 19.40 -36.45
CA LEU A 802 -10.32 19.73 -35.02
C LEU A 802 -11.47 20.63 -34.55
N ALA A 803 -12.35 21.08 -35.46
CA ALA A 803 -13.43 22.02 -35.17
C ALA A 803 -14.75 21.39 -34.65
N ARG A 804 -14.77 20.09 -34.28
CA ARG A 804 -16.00 19.37 -33.88
C ARG A 804 -16.13 18.96 -32.41
N TYR A 805 -15.14 19.20 -31.55
CA TYR A 805 -15.17 18.75 -30.15
C TYR A 805 -14.79 19.83 -29.10
N PRO A 806 -15.56 20.94 -28.99
CA PRO A 806 -15.31 21.97 -27.98
C PRO A 806 -15.48 21.47 -26.53
N PHE A 807 -16.22 20.36 -26.31
CA PHE A 807 -16.46 19.79 -24.98
C PHE A 807 -15.20 19.27 -24.27
N TYR A 808 -14.22 18.71 -24.99
CA TYR A 808 -13.01 18.15 -24.37
C TYR A 808 -12.05 19.24 -23.87
N ILE A 809 -11.90 20.32 -24.62
CA ILE A 809 -11.14 21.50 -24.19
C ILE A 809 -11.80 22.11 -22.94
N SER A 810 -13.14 22.23 -22.92
CA SER A 810 -13.86 22.69 -21.72
C SER A 810 -13.69 21.77 -20.50
N TYR A 811 -13.57 20.45 -20.69
CA TYR A 811 -13.32 19.52 -19.59
C TYR A 811 -11.88 19.60 -19.06
N ILE A 812 -10.88 19.75 -19.95
CA ILE A 812 -9.49 20.03 -19.55
C ILE A 812 -9.40 21.37 -18.83
N PHE A 813 -10.05 22.43 -19.33
CA PHE A 813 -10.12 23.71 -18.62
C PHE A 813 -10.89 23.62 -17.30
N ALA A 814 -11.92 22.78 -17.17
CA ALA A 814 -12.62 22.56 -15.91
C ALA A 814 -11.74 21.80 -14.90
N LEU A 815 -11.01 20.76 -15.33
CA LEU A 815 -10.05 20.04 -14.50
C LEU A 815 -8.92 20.98 -14.06
N VAL A 816 -8.36 21.75 -15.00
CA VAL A 816 -7.34 22.78 -14.73
C VAL A 816 -7.89 23.90 -13.85
N HIS A 817 -9.15 24.32 -13.97
CA HIS A 817 -9.77 25.30 -13.06
C HIS A 817 -10.08 24.74 -11.67
N THR A 818 -10.43 23.45 -11.54
CA THR A 818 -10.55 22.78 -10.23
C THR A 818 -9.17 22.65 -9.57
N ILE A 819 -8.11 22.42 -10.35
CA ILE A 819 -6.72 22.43 -9.89
C ILE A 819 -6.23 23.86 -9.55
N GLN A 820 -6.56 24.86 -10.36
CA GLN A 820 -6.17 26.28 -10.16
C GLN A 820 -7.03 27.02 -9.12
N GLY A 821 -8.22 26.51 -8.80
CA GLY A 821 -9.05 26.98 -7.69
C GLY A 821 -8.37 26.77 -6.33
N ASN A 822 -7.49 25.76 -6.24
CA ASN A 822 -6.51 25.64 -5.18
C ASN A 822 -5.37 26.64 -5.44
N LYS A 823 -5.45 27.83 -4.83
CA LYS A 823 -4.28 28.68 -4.66
C LYS A 823 -3.17 27.88 -3.95
N LEU A 824 -1.95 27.96 -4.47
CA LEU A 824 -0.75 27.38 -3.85
C LEU A 824 -0.45 28.05 -2.49
N THR A 825 -1.13 27.56 -1.45
CA THR A 825 -0.77 27.64 -0.04
C THR A 825 -1.43 26.45 0.66
N HIS A 826 -0.62 25.58 1.26
CA HIS A 826 -0.99 24.49 2.20
C HIS A 826 -2.49 24.32 2.51
N LYS A 827 -3.18 23.42 1.79
CA LYS A 827 -4.44 22.75 2.18
C LYS A 827 -4.97 21.81 1.09
N CYS A 828 -4.36 20.63 0.94
CA CYS A 828 -5.08 19.44 0.44
C CYS A 828 -4.37 18.11 0.74
N THR A 829 -3.83 18.00 1.96
CA THR A 829 -3.46 16.71 2.56
C THR A 829 -4.22 16.57 3.86
N ASP A 830 -5.56 16.43 3.77
CA ASP A 830 -6.33 15.81 4.85
C ASP A 830 -7.81 15.56 4.59
N GLY A 831 -8.29 14.47 5.18
CA GLY A 831 -9.71 14.32 5.51
C GLY A 831 -10.15 15.32 6.58
N PHE A 832 -11.43 15.71 6.49
CA PHE A 832 -12.15 16.74 7.27
C PHE A 832 -11.86 18.19 6.86
N PHE A 833 -12.81 18.75 6.09
CA PHE A 833 -13.01 20.20 5.98
C PHE A 833 -14.49 20.53 6.19
N ASP A 834 -14.77 21.60 6.93
CA ASP A 834 -16.12 22.08 7.25
C ASP A 834 -16.58 23.09 6.18
N ALA A 835 -17.71 22.80 5.53
CA ALA A 835 -18.26 23.63 4.45
C ALA A 835 -18.87 24.96 4.95
N GLY A 836 -19.06 25.14 6.26
CA GLY A 836 -19.73 26.32 6.82
C GLY A 836 -19.01 27.66 6.59
N MET A 837 -17.67 27.67 6.46
CA MET A 837 -16.90 28.92 6.37
C MET A 837 -16.74 29.50 4.96
N LEU A 838 -16.94 28.70 3.90
CA LEU A 838 -16.68 29.15 2.52
C LEU A 838 -17.73 30.17 2.02
N LEU A 839 -18.98 30.03 2.47
CA LEU A 839 -20.10 30.88 2.04
C LEU A 839 -20.00 32.33 2.54
N GLN A 840 -19.26 32.56 3.63
CA GLN A 840 -19.07 33.89 4.21
C GLN A 840 -17.91 34.66 3.56
N ALA A 841 -16.93 33.96 2.99
CA ALA A 841 -15.83 34.57 2.23
C ALA A 841 -16.25 35.01 0.81
N LEU A 842 -17.18 34.28 0.17
CA LEU A 842 -17.60 34.53 -1.21
C LEU A 842 -18.59 35.70 -1.39
N LYS A 843 -19.16 36.25 -0.31
CA LYS A 843 -20.03 37.46 -0.37
C LYS A 843 -19.27 38.79 -0.26
N GLY A 844 -17.95 38.78 -0.11
CA GLY A 844 -17.16 39.97 0.22
C GLY A 844 -16.32 40.58 -0.91
N ARG A 845 -16.33 40.04 -2.13
CA ARG A 845 -15.45 40.50 -3.23
C ARG A 845 -16.12 40.40 -4.60
N GLY A 846 -16.86 41.44 -4.95
CA GLY A 846 -17.30 41.69 -6.30
C GLY A 846 -17.38 43.20 -6.53
N GLU A 847 -16.26 43.81 -6.93
CA GLU A 847 -16.18 45.04 -7.74
C GLU A 847 -14.70 45.31 -8.08
N GLY A 848 -14.43 45.54 -9.36
CA GLY A 848 -13.10 45.84 -9.90
C GLY A 848 -12.85 47.35 -9.97
N PRO A 849 -11.61 47.78 -10.29
CA PRO A 849 -11.20 49.18 -10.19
C PRO A 849 -11.47 49.97 -11.47
N ASP A 850 -11.82 51.25 -11.31
CA ASP A 850 -11.43 52.30 -12.28
C ASP A 850 -11.28 53.68 -11.60
N ASP A 851 -10.82 54.67 -12.37
CA ASP A 851 -9.82 55.67 -11.97
C ASP A 851 -10.28 56.93 -11.18
N SER A 852 -9.27 57.63 -10.66
CA SER A 852 -9.15 59.09 -10.43
C SER A 852 -9.35 59.70 -9.02
N LYS A 853 -8.22 60.22 -8.50
CA LYS A 853 -8.01 61.41 -7.64
C LYS A 853 -9.23 62.04 -6.90
N THR A 854 -9.23 62.05 -5.56
CA THR A 854 -8.83 63.24 -4.74
C THR A 854 -9.01 63.10 -3.21
N ARG A 855 -8.20 63.91 -2.50
CA ARG A 855 -8.42 64.57 -1.19
C ARG A 855 -8.24 63.80 0.13
N LEU A 856 -7.52 64.50 1.02
CA LEU A 856 -7.25 64.18 2.42
C LEU A 856 -8.42 64.66 3.30
N SER A 857 -9.16 63.74 3.93
CA SER A 857 -10.04 64.06 5.08
C SER A 857 -10.29 62.88 6.03
N ASP A 858 -10.28 61.64 5.54
CA ASP A 858 -10.93 60.53 6.26
C ASP A 858 -10.03 59.79 7.28
N ARG A 859 -8.88 60.38 7.62
CA ARG A 859 -7.94 59.78 8.58
C ARG A 859 -8.26 60.05 10.05
N ALA A 860 -9.34 60.78 10.35
CA ALA A 860 -9.75 61.16 11.71
C ALA A 860 -10.82 60.26 12.35
N ASN A 861 -11.68 59.58 11.57
CA ASN A 861 -12.85 58.85 12.11
C ASN A 861 -12.62 57.34 12.37
N ALA A 862 -11.45 56.79 12.02
CA ALA A 862 -11.16 55.36 12.17
C ALA A 862 -10.88 54.92 13.63
N HIS A 863 -10.56 55.84 14.54
CA HIS A 863 -10.14 55.51 15.92
C HIS A 863 -11.26 55.44 16.97
N ALA A 864 -12.51 55.80 16.62
CA ALA A 864 -13.61 55.94 17.58
C ALA A 864 -14.61 54.76 17.64
N ARG A 865 -14.47 53.71 16.82
CA ARG A 865 -15.42 52.58 16.74
C ARG A 865 -14.83 51.22 17.15
N ARG A 866 -14.02 51.18 18.22
CA ARG A 866 -13.42 49.93 18.75
C ARG A 866 -13.84 49.56 20.17
N ARG A 867 -14.91 50.15 20.68
CA ARG A 867 -15.60 49.73 21.92
C ARG A 867 -17.12 49.82 21.70
N GLU A 868 -17.79 48.67 21.67
CA GLU A 868 -18.96 48.33 22.51
C GLU A 868 -19.86 47.23 21.91
N ILE A 869 -20.26 46.32 22.81
CA ILE A 869 -21.50 45.52 22.83
C ILE A 869 -21.72 44.50 21.70
N GLY A 870 -21.60 43.22 22.08
CA GLY A 870 -22.32 42.14 21.40
C GLY A 870 -23.72 41.95 21.98
N LYS A 871 -24.69 41.57 21.14
CA LYS A 871 -25.95 40.92 21.53
C LYS A 871 -26.42 40.00 20.38
N LYS A 872 -26.88 38.79 20.74
CA LYS A 872 -27.34 37.76 19.79
C LYS A 872 -28.59 38.22 19.05
N LEU A 873 -28.66 37.98 17.74
CA LEU A 873 -29.90 37.98 16.94
C LEU A 873 -30.19 36.57 16.41
N ARG A 874 -31.45 36.32 16.06
CA ARG A 874 -32.02 34.96 15.95
C ARG A 874 -31.93 34.37 14.54
N LEU A 875 -31.88 33.04 14.51
CA LEU A 875 -31.67 32.20 13.32
C LEU A 875 -32.94 32.02 12.45
N SER A 876 -33.77 33.06 12.30
CA SER A 876 -35.06 33.02 11.60
C SER A 876 -35.15 33.88 10.34
N GLU A 877 -34.03 34.47 9.91
CA GLU A 877 -33.92 35.36 8.74
C GLU A 877 -32.68 35.04 7.88
N TYR A 878 -32.42 33.74 7.66
CA TYR A 878 -31.44 33.21 6.71
C TYR A 878 -32.02 32.00 5.97
#